data_AF-A0A7C6AEH9-F1
#
_entry.id   AF-A0A7C6AEH9-F1
#
_cell.length_a   1.000
_cell.length_b   1.000
_cell.length_c   1.000
_cell.angle_alpha   90.00
_cell.angle_beta   90.00
_cell.angle_gamma   90.00
#
_symmetry.space_group_name_H-M   'P 1'
#
loop_
_entity.id
_entity.type
_entity.pdbx_description
1 polymer ?
#
loop_
_entity_poly.entity_id
_entity_poly.type
_entity_poly.pdbx_seq_one_letter_code
_entity_poly.pdbx_strand_id
1 'polypeptide(L)'
;MKIIVLCKESKREDKYIKPFAKFYLSSYFPEIKELDIDCPDKNNQQKAPDYFLKQPKIAVEIKGIYDEKEISRAAAASYNVRRLQEALDELAYKEQSLNAIYFLEYPWSFKIKKGEEKNIAQRIIDAIKNDQQEFSINDVGIFKIVHKSEDKNKEAKIILAASSNLFTSVNPPGTIHQNIEPKIAKANCQLEAKKANKKILLLVNKYIFGDRISEFIGALSYSYNNLLRYKNIDEIWLQIESATNKFIHILLYKKDFLNSFDKGSFKSITENEISLLEEWFYPLSELGDEYKEKLFIALKEFLKDKKPYEVFDNKSAREEMVRLGIWLVEKERFNDVIWIIDKFIDDPDPEEPEKYSGDPKFNYHQQIINGEDPHIITTVLGHLAWVVQKLAVRREYISKALDYTKKLLSHKNLYIKLQAVIPLIEISVRRQWLVGWGKRPREGQYKEFDKTVFDLVNLVKENPNCKAIAKWLCNVFAYYKDLSTKEAEKVLEALKITDEAAGLFIYFGIFRQRHYKDQPLEYDGRKLEEKLKEIIKSDKEDCRRLRASIAWHLWKVLDGNRSEFETIKPYIDLILEQPYQKDIYDDIERIISDWIKIKPDVCLQWYKQMLSKISEFINETKRIPCQGGIWLMYTEEIIESLARYNSNELLEVMEKLIYLWKKGAFIGNLKRLFESFRLVPKEEQRAKVKRNFKKWYDLMKKHNPKIEKISCF
;
A
#
# COMPACT_ATOMS: atom_id res chain seq x y z
N MET A 1 -32.65 -33.50 -9.25
CA MET A 1 -32.68 -34.97 -9.47
C MET A 1 -32.04 -35.67 -8.27
N LYS A 2 -32.62 -36.74 -7.72
CA LYS A 2 -32.14 -37.37 -6.46
C LYS A 2 -31.36 -38.66 -6.80
N ILE A 3 -30.03 -38.57 -6.89
CA ILE A 3 -29.15 -39.74 -7.06
C ILE A 3 -29.17 -40.55 -5.77
N ILE A 4 -29.40 -41.86 -5.88
CA ILE A 4 -29.31 -42.81 -4.75
C ILE A 4 -27.91 -43.41 -4.76
N VAL A 5 -27.18 -43.25 -3.65
CA VAL A 5 -25.82 -43.78 -3.50
C VAL A 5 -25.84 -44.95 -2.52
N LEU A 6 -25.54 -46.15 -3.02
CA LEU A 6 -25.47 -47.38 -2.25
C LEU A 6 -24.00 -47.73 -2.00
N CYS A 7 -23.52 -47.47 -0.78
CA CYS A 7 -22.24 -48.02 -0.30
C CYS A 7 -22.53 -49.39 0.32
N LYS A 8 -22.02 -50.47 -0.29
CA LYS A 8 -22.24 -51.84 0.21
C LYS A 8 -21.60 -52.09 1.57
N GLU A 9 -20.63 -51.26 1.95
CA GLU A 9 -19.92 -51.38 3.22
C GLU A 9 -19.71 -50.01 3.86
N SER A 10 -20.00 -49.89 5.16
CA SER A 10 -19.86 -48.63 5.89
C SER A 10 -18.39 -48.29 6.16
N LYS A 11 -18.00 -47.04 5.90
CA LYS A 11 -16.73 -46.43 6.29
C LYS A 11 -16.93 -45.02 6.87
N ARG A 12 -15.96 -44.56 7.67
CA ARG A 12 -15.97 -43.18 8.21
C ARG A 12 -15.94 -42.13 7.09
N GLU A 13 -15.22 -42.45 6.02
CA GLU A 13 -15.02 -41.61 4.84
C GLU A 13 -16.27 -41.53 3.95
N ASP A 14 -17.30 -42.35 4.22
CA ASP A 14 -18.56 -42.35 3.45
C ASP A 14 -19.28 -40.99 3.49
N LYS A 15 -19.05 -40.23 4.57
CA LYS A 15 -19.59 -38.86 4.70
C LYS A 15 -19.03 -37.89 3.67
N TYR A 16 -17.87 -38.19 3.09
CA TYR A 16 -17.19 -37.35 2.09
C TYR A 16 -17.49 -37.81 0.66
N ILE A 17 -17.43 -39.13 0.41
CA ILE A 17 -17.65 -39.68 -0.93
C ILE A 17 -19.09 -39.50 -1.41
N LYS A 18 -20.10 -39.66 -0.54
CA LYS A 18 -21.52 -39.61 -0.97
C LYS A 18 -21.89 -38.23 -1.52
N PRO A 19 -21.60 -37.11 -0.84
CA PRO A 19 -21.81 -35.76 -1.40
C PRO A 19 -21.02 -35.53 -2.68
N PHE A 20 -19.74 -35.91 -2.71
CA PHE A 20 -18.89 -35.72 -3.88
C PHE A 20 -19.39 -36.49 -5.11
N ALA A 21 -19.71 -37.79 -4.95
CA ALA A 21 -20.23 -38.61 -6.02
C ALA A 21 -21.55 -38.06 -6.55
N LYS A 22 -22.45 -37.59 -5.67
CA LYS A 22 -23.70 -36.95 -6.08
C LYS A 22 -23.46 -35.70 -6.92
N PHE A 23 -22.57 -34.80 -6.47
CA PHE A 23 -22.18 -33.60 -7.19
C PHE A 23 -21.53 -33.91 -8.55
N TYR A 24 -20.54 -34.81 -8.55
CA TYR A 24 -19.76 -35.14 -9.73
C TYR A 24 -20.64 -35.79 -10.79
N LEU A 25 -21.43 -36.81 -10.41
CA LEU A 25 -22.31 -37.48 -11.35
C LEU A 25 -23.43 -36.56 -11.86
N SER A 26 -24.03 -35.70 -11.02
CA SER A 26 -25.04 -34.77 -11.53
C SER A 26 -24.48 -33.78 -12.56
N SER A 27 -23.19 -33.48 -12.49
CA SER A 27 -22.54 -32.51 -13.38
C SER A 27 -22.01 -33.14 -14.66
N TYR A 28 -21.44 -34.35 -14.57
CA TYR A 28 -20.72 -34.99 -15.67
C TYR A 28 -21.43 -36.23 -16.25
N PHE A 29 -22.37 -36.83 -15.52
CA PHE A 29 -23.10 -38.04 -15.89
C PHE A 29 -24.58 -37.97 -15.42
N PRO A 30 -25.34 -36.93 -15.84
CA PRO A 30 -26.68 -36.65 -15.33
C PRO A 30 -27.70 -37.78 -15.60
N GLU A 31 -27.40 -38.68 -16.52
CA GLU A 31 -28.19 -39.87 -16.84
C GLU A 31 -28.18 -40.94 -15.73
N ILE A 32 -27.17 -40.93 -14.85
CA ILE A 32 -27.02 -41.93 -13.78
C ILE A 32 -27.93 -41.58 -12.60
N LYS A 33 -28.91 -42.45 -12.32
CA LYS A 33 -29.89 -42.26 -11.24
C LYS A 33 -29.57 -43.03 -9.95
N GLU A 34 -28.87 -44.15 -10.09
CA GLU A 34 -28.49 -45.04 -8.98
C GLU A 34 -27.01 -45.42 -9.12
N LEU A 35 -26.29 -45.41 -8.00
CA LEU A 35 -24.85 -45.61 -7.96
C LEU A 35 -24.47 -46.66 -6.94
N ASP A 36 -23.85 -47.73 -7.44
CA ASP A 36 -23.13 -48.72 -6.65
C ASP A 36 -21.67 -48.28 -6.43
N ILE A 37 -21.27 -48.14 -5.16
CA ILE A 37 -19.88 -47.85 -4.76
C ILE A 37 -19.26 -49.08 -4.09
N ASP A 38 -18.12 -49.54 -4.61
CA ASP A 38 -17.26 -50.55 -4.00
C ASP A 38 -16.12 -49.89 -3.19
N CYS A 39 -15.54 -50.65 -2.24
CA CYS A 39 -14.43 -50.25 -1.37
C CYS A 39 -13.17 -51.14 -1.58
N PRO A 40 -12.35 -50.90 -2.61
CA PRO A 40 -11.25 -51.80 -3.00
C PRO A 40 -10.11 -51.98 -1.98
N ASP A 41 -9.81 -50.95 -1.19
CA ASP A 41 -8.76 -50.89 -0.16
C ASP A 41 -8.92 -51.91 0.98
N LYS A 42 -10.15 -52.29 1.35
CA LYS A 42 -10.40 -53.23 2.46
C LYS A 42 -9.81 -54.61 2.22
N ASN A 43 -9.75 -55.03 0.96
CA ASN A 43 -9.20 -56.32 0.57
C ASN A 43 -7.69 -56.26 0.26
N ASN A 44 -7.10 -55.06 0.18
CA ASN A 44 -5.75 -54.83 -0.35
C ASN A 44 -4.83 -54.03 0.60
N GLN A 45 -5.08 -54.06 1.91
CA GLN A 45 -4.21 -53.40 2.92
C GLN A 45 -3.87 -51.93 2.59
N GLN A 46 -4.86 -51.13 2.16
CA GLN A 46 -4.69 -49.71 1.77
C GLN A 46 -3.75 -49.46 0.57
N LYS A 47 -3.42 -50.47 -0.23
CA LYS A 47 -2.65 -50.33 -1.49
C LYS A 47 -3.53 -50.04 -2.71
N ALA A 48 -4.85 -50.01 -2.54
CA ALA A 48 -5.83 -49.76 -3.59
C ALA A 48 -6.62 -48.47 -3.27
N PRO A 49 -7.39 -47.90 -4.23
CA PRO A 49 -8.12 -46.67 -3.96
C PRO A 49 -9.25 -46.91 -2.96
N ASP A 50 -9.57 -45.90 -2.16
CA ASP A 50 -10.62 -45.99 -1.13
C ASP A 50 -11.99 -46.39 -1.70
N TYR A 51 -12.34 -45.88 -2.89
CA TYR A 51 -13.64 -46.07 -3.51
C TYR A 51 -13.57 -46.32 -5.01
N PHE A 52 -14.53 -47.11 -5.51
CA PHE A 52 -14.74 -47.34 -6.94
C PHE A 52 -16.23 -47.25 -7.30
N LEU A 53 -16.58 -46.27 -8.12
CA LEU A 53 -17.92 -46.05 -8.66
C LEU A 53 -18.09 -46.94 -9.89
N LYS A 54 -18.92 -48.00 -9.81
CA LYS A 54 -18.99 -49.04 -10.86
C LYS A 54 -19.40 -48.51 -12.23
N GLN A 55 -20.32 -47.56 -12.25
CA GLN A 55 -20.77 -46.84 -13.42
C GLN A 55 -20.59 -45.36 -13.10
N PRO A 56 -19.70 -44.61 -13.78
CA PRO A 56 -19.03 -44.91 -15.06
C PRO A 56 -17.60 -45.47 -14.94
N LYS A 57 -17.28 -46.24 -13.90
CA LYS A 57 -15.93 -46.78 -13.58
C LYS A 57 -14.94 -45.70 -13.15
N ILE A 58 -15.23 -45.01 -12.05
CA ILE A 58 -14.36 -43.96 -11.48
C ILE A 58 -13.68 -44.50 -10.23
N ALA A 59 -12.35 -44.39 -10.15
CA ALA A 59 -11.61 -44.65 -8.91
C ALA A 59 -11.40 -43.33 -8.15
N VAL A 60 -11.70 -43.33 -6.86
CA VAL A 60 -11.56 -42.15 -6.00
C VAL A 60 -10.72 -42.51 -4.78
N GLU A 61 -9.66 -41.76 -4.55
CA GLU A 61 -8.85 -41.79 -3.33
C GLU A 61 -9.15 -40.55 -2.49
N ILE A 62 -9.40 -40.72 -1.19
CA ILE A 62 -9.75 -39.62 -0.29
C ILE A 62 -8.61 -39.35 0.69
N LYS A 63 -8.11 -38.11 0.71
CA LYS A 63 -7.07 -37.69 1.67
C LYS A 63 -7.56 -36.52 2.50
N GLY A 64 -7.66 -36.71 3.81
CA GLY A 64 -7.84 -35.61 4.74
C GLY A 64 -6.58 -34.76 4.84
N ILE A 65 -6.69 -33.45 4.66
CA ILE A 65 -5.57 -32.52 4.75
C ILE A 65 -5.74 -31.60 5.95
N TYR A 66 -4.72 -31.56 6.80
CA TYR A 66 -4.67 -30.82 8.06
C TYR A 66 -3.22 -30.74 8.52
N ASP A 67 -2.90 -29.75 9.35
CA ASP A 67 -1.67 -29.71 10.12
C ASP A 67 -1.89 -30.37 11.50
N GLU A 68 -1.19 -31.48 11.75
CA GLU A 68 -1.26 -32.22 13.02
C GLU A 68 -0.81 -31.38 14.22
N LYS A 69 0.21 -30.54 14.05
CA LYS A 69 0.72 -29.68 15.11
C LYS A 69 -0.32 -28.60 15.45
N GLU A 70 -0.98 -28.09 14.43
CA GLU A 70 -2.02 -27.08 14.57
C GLU A 70 -3.28 -27.66 15.22
N ILE A 71 -3.80 -28.78 14.74
CA ILE A 71 -4.95 -29.47 15.37
C ILE A 71 -4.64 -29.79 16.83
N SER A 72 -3.42 -30.25 17.13
CA SER A 72 -3.00 -30.53 18.51
C SER A 72 -2.99 -29.27 19.38
N ARG A 73 -2.55 -28.13 18.83
CA ARG A 73 -2.58 -26.83 19.52
C ARG A 73 -4.01 -26.34 19.74
N ALA A 74 -4.86 -26.43 18.71
CA ALA A 74 -6.26 -26.02 18.79
C ALA A 74 -7.04 -26.87 19.81
N ALA A 75 -6.85 -28.19 19.79
CA ALA A 75 -7.47 -29.09 20.77
C ALA A 75 -7.01 -28.78 22.21
N ALA A 76 -5.71 -28.48 22.41
CA ALA A 76 -5.19 -28.07 23.71
C ALA A 76 -5.77 -26.72 24.17
N ALA A 77 -5.89 -25.74 23.25
CA ALA A 77 -6.52 -24.45 23.53
C ALA A 77 -8.00 -24.62 23.89
N SER A 78 -8.79 -25.35 23.08
CA SER A 78 -10.21 -25.62 23.36
C SER A 78 -10.42 -26.33 24.70
N TYR A 79 -9.53 -27.26 25.08
CA TYR A 79 -9.59 -27.92 26.38
C TYR A 79 -9.37 -26.93 27.55
N ASN A 80 -8.39 -26.02 27.42
CA ASN A 80 -8.13 -25.00 28.44
C ASN A 80 -9.23 -23.93 28.48
N VAL A 81 -9.78 -23.54 27.34
CA VAL A 81 -10.93 -22.62 27.23
C VAL A 81 -12.14 -23.20 27.90
N ARG A 82 -12.49 -24.48 27.65
CA ARG A 82 -13.63 -25.12 28.30
C ARG A 82 -13.49 -25.13 29.82
N ARG A 83 -12.31 -25.52 30.31
CA ARG A 83 -12.00 -25.53 31.75
C ARG A 83 -12.10 -24.13 32.38
N LEU A 84 -11.60 -23.11 31.68
CA LEU A 84 -11.70 -21.72 32.15
C LEU A 84 -13.14 -21.20 32.09
N GLN A 85 -13.89 -21.52 31.03
CA GLN A 85 -15.29 -21.14 30.87
C GLN A 85 -16.15 -21.74 31.98
N GLU A 86 -15.95 -23.03 32.31
CA GLU A 86 -16.64 -23.68 33.44
C GLU A 86 -16.38 -22.96 34.77
N ALA A 87 -15.13 -22.54 35.03
CA ALA A 87 -14.77 -21.79 36.23
C ALA A 87 -15.32 -20.36 36.23
N LEU A 88 -15.33 -19.69 35.07
CA LEU A 88 -15.93 -18.36 34.90
C LEU A 88 -17.44 -18.39 35.08
N ASP A 89 -18.14 -19.38 34.51
CA ASP A 89 -19.58 -19.55 34.66
C ASP A 89 -19.95 -19.77 36.15
N GLU A 90 -19.18 -20.59 36.86
CA GLU A 90 -19.40 -20.83 38.30
C GLU A 90 -19.22 -19.56 39.15
N LEU A 91 -18.18 -18.76 38.87
CA LEU A 91 -17.83 -17.58 39.66
C LEU A 91 -18.65 -16.35 39.28
N ALA A 92 -18.89 -16.11 37.98
CA ALA A 92 -19.69 -15.00 37.50
C ALA A 92 -21.15 -15.10 37.97
N TYR A 93 -21.71 -16.32 38.05
CA TYR A 93 -23.05 -16.53 38.62
C TYR A 93 -23.15 -16.11 40.09
N LYS A 94 -22.05 -16.21 40.85
CA LYS A 94 -21.99 -15.82 42.27
C LYS A 94 -21.67 -14.34 42.46
N GLU A 95 -21.35 -13.62 41.40
CA GLU A 95 -20.82 -12.26 41.46
C GLU A 95 -21.91 -11.21 41.15
N GLN A 96 -22.49 -10.64 42.21
CA GLN A 96 -23.60 -9.69 42.11
C GLN A 96 -23.19 -8.30 41.59
N SER A 97 -21.88 -7.98 41.54
CA SER A 97 -21.40 -6.68 41.06
C SER A 97 -21.26 -6.57 39.54
N LEU A 98 -21.39 -7.68 38.81
CA LEU A 98 -21.41 -7.70 37.34
C LEU A 98 -22.87 -7.78 36.86
N ASN A 99 -23.22 -7.04 35.79
CA ASN A 99 -24.59 -6.96 35.28
C ASN A 99 -24.68 -6.87 33.75
N ALA A 100 -23.67 -7.39 33.05
CA ALA A 100 -23.54 -7.33 31.61
C ALA A 100 -22.95 -8.63 31.05
N ILE A 101 -23.06 -8.80 29.73
CA ILE A 101 -22.37 -9.84 28.98
C ILE A 101 -21.05 -9.28 28.48
N TYR A 102 -19.95 -9.88 28.90
CA TYR A 102 -18.59 -9.52 28.53
C TYR A 102 -18.04 -10.56 27.55
N PHE A 103 -17.66 -10.13 26.36
CA PHE A 103 -16.92 -10.95 25.41
C PHE A 103 -15.43 -10.74 25.65
N LEU A 104 -14.76 -11.78 26.13
CA LEU A 104 -13.36 -11.76 26.50
C LEU A 104 -12.53 -12.53 25.49
N GLU A 105 -11.72 -11.80 24.74
CA GLU A 105 -10.67 -12.37 23.91
C GLU A 105 -9.56 -12.96 24.78
N TYR A 106 -9.15 -14.19 24.47
CA TYR A 106 -8.12 -14.92 25.20
C TYR A 106 -6.86 -15.19 24.36
N PRO A 107 -5.69 -15.39 25.00
CA PRO A 107 -4.46 -15.67 24.27
C PRO A 107 -4.43 -17.10 23.75
N TRP A 108 -4.41 -17.33 22.43
CA TRP A 108 -4.55 -18.67 21.84
C TRP A 108 -3.62 -19.76 22.42
N SER A 109 -2.40 -19.40 22.82
CA SER A 109 -1.41 -20.33 23.36
C SER A 109 -1.45 -20.51 24.89
N PHE A 110 -2.49 -20.01 25.58
CA PHE A 110 -2.52 -20.07 27.03
C PHE A 110 -2.62 -21.51 27.54
N LYS A 111 -1.88 -21.79 28.62
CA LYS A 111 -1.90 -23.07 29.31
C LYS A 111 -2.31 -22.86 30.76
N ILE A 112 -3.36 -23.54 31.18
CA ILE A 112 -3.81 -23.53 32.58
C ILE A 112 -3.31 -24.79 33.27
N LYS A 113 -2.43 -24.61 34.27
CA LYS A 113 -2.05 -25.69 35.18
C LYS A 113 -3.30 -26.26 35.85
N LYS A 114 -3.38 -27.58 36.00
CA LYS A 114 -4.54 -28.25 36.62
C LYS A 114 -4.74 -27.75 38.06
N GLY A 115 -5.92 -27.23 38.38
CA GLY A 115 -6.27 -26.67 39.68
C GLY A 115 -6.25 -25.14 39.74
N GLU A 116 -5.65 -24.45 38.76
CA GLU A 116 -5.55 -22.98 38.75
C GLU A 116 -6.72 -22.26 38.06
N GLU A 117 -7.70 -23.00 37.52
CA GLU A 117 -8.82 -22.45 36.75
C GLU A 117 -9.57 -21.35 37.52
N LYS A 118 -9.91 -21.62 38.78
CA LYS A 118 -10.67 -20.67 39.63
C LYS A 118 -9.85 -19.42 39.96
N ASN A 119 -8.54 -19.54 40.14
CA ASN A 119 -7.65 -18.42 40.40
C ASN A 119 -7.59 -17.49 39.18
N ILE A 120 -7.42 -18.06 37.99
CA ILE A 120 -7.40 -17.31 36.73
C ILE A 120 -8.76 -16.65 36.47
N ALA A 121 -9.86 -17.39 36.65
CA ALA A 121 -11.22 -16.88 36.50
C ALA A 121 -11.51 -15.71 37.47
N GLN A 122 -11.04 -15.80 38.73
CA GLN A 122 -11.18 -14.71 39.70
C GLN A 122 -10.41 -13.45 39.26
N ARG A 123 -9.17 -13.61 38.77
CA ARG A 123 -8.38 -12.48 38.25
C ARG A 123 -9.04 -11.79 37.05
N ILE A 124 -9.69 -12.56 36.18
CA ILE A 124 -10.48 -12.03 35.06
C ILE A 124 -11.66 -11.20 35.60
N ILE A 125 -12.41 -11.75 36.56
CA ILE A 125 -13.52 -11.04 37.20
C ILE A 125 -13.05 -9.75 37.87
N ASP A 126 -11.94 -9.79 38.60
CA ASP A 126 -11.37 -8.61 39.26
C ASP A 126 -10.92 -7.55 38.24
N ALA A 127 -10.34 -7.96 37.11
CA ALA A 127 -9.96 -7.05 36.03
C ALA A 127 -11.20 -6.38 35.39
N ILE A 128 -12.29 -7.13 35.18
CA ILE A 128 -13.56 -6.60 34.69
C ILE A 128 -14.17 -5.60 35.70
N LYS A 129 -14.13 -5.91 37.00
CA LYS A 129 -14.60 -4.98 38.06
C LYS A 129 -13.81 -3.68 38.09
N ASN A 130 -12.52 -3.74 37.79
CA ASN A 130 -11.62 -2.59 37.72
C ASN A 130 -11.65 -1.88 36.36
N ASP A 131 -12.60 -2.22 35.48
CA ASP A 131 -12.81 -1.63 34.15
C ASP A 131 -11.56 -1.69 33.24
N GLN A 132 -10.77 -2.77 33.37
CA GLN A 132 -9.59 -3.00 32.55
C GLN A 132 -10.01 -3.58 31.19
N GLN A 133 -9.85 -2.81 30.11
CA GLN A 133 -10.13 -3.31 28.76
C GLN A 133 -9.13 -4.37 28.30
N GLU A 134 -7.88 -4.31 28.77
CA GLU A 134 -6.81 -5.25 28.44
C GLU A 134 -5.97 -5.50 29.70
N PHE A 135 -5.67 -6.76 30.00
CA PHE A 135 -4.94 -7.14 31.20
C PHE A 135 -4.16 -8.44 31.01
N SER A 136 -3.05 -8.58 31.73
CA SER A 136 -2.16 -9.75 31.65
C SER A 136 -2.27 -10.59 32.92
N ILE A 137 -2.35 -11.90 32.75
CA ILE A 137 -2.23 -12.88 33.83
C ILE A 137 -0.90 -13.62 33.63
N ASN A 138 -0.01 -13.51 34.63
CA ASN A 138 1.30 -14.17 34.61
C ASN A 138 1.18 -15.66 34.28
N ASP A 139 2.07 -16.14 33.40
CA ASP A 139 2.12 -17.53 32.89
C ASP A 139 0.89 -18.01 32.10
N VAL A 140 -0.10 -17.14 31.85
CA VAL A 140 -1.32 -17.44 31.09
C VAL A 140 -1.40 -16.57 29.83
N GLY A 141 -1.23 -15.26 29.96
CA GLY A 141 -1.16 -14.32 28.84
C GLY A 141 -2.11 -13.13 28.97
N ILE A 142 -2.26 -12.39 27.87
CA ILE A 142 -3.07 -11.17 27.77
C ILE A 142 -4.51 -11.50 27.37
N PHE A 143 -5.46 -10.97 28.12
CA PHE A 143 -6.89 -11.03 27.84
C PHE A 143 -7.42 -9.63 27.51
N LYS A 144 -8.43 -9.55 26.66
CA LYS A 144 -9.02 -8.29 26.22
C LYS A 144 -10.55 -8.36 26.18
N ILE A 145 -11.23 -7.37 26.76
CA ILE A 145 -12.67 -7.25 26.65
C ILE A 145 -12.97 -6.60 25.29
N VAL A 146 -13.47 -7.38 24.35
CA VAL A 146 -13.73 -6.91 22.96
C VAL A 146 -15.13 -6.34 22.80
N HIS A 147 -16.07 -6.78 23.63
CA HIS A 147 -17.43 -6.26 23.61
C HIS A 147 -18.07 -6.39 24.99
N LYS A 148 -18.86 -5.39 25.37
CA LYS A 148 -19.72 -5.39 26.54
C LYS A 148 -21.14 -5.08 26.07
N SER A 149 -22.06 -6.02 26.28
CA SER A 149 -23.48 -5.82 26.00
C SER A 149 -24.22 -5.74 27.32
N GLU A 150 -25.08 -4.74 27.49
CA GLU A 150 -26.01 -4.69 28.61
C GLU A 150 -27.02 -5.84 28.48
N ASP A 151 -27.18 -6.61 29.56
CA ASP A 151 -28.21 -7.65 29.61
C ASP A 151 -29.47 -7.09 30.28
N LYS A 152 -30.61 -7.21 29.60
CA LYS A 152 -31.91 -6.79 30.13
C LYS A 152 -32.33 -7.58 31.38
N ASN A 153 -31.75 -8.78 31.58
CA ASN A 153 -32.03 -9.64 32.73
C ASN A 153 -31.07 -9.43 33.92
N LYS A 154 -30.09 -8.50 33.82
CA LYS A 154 -29.05 -8.24 34.83
C LYS A 154 -28.19 -9.45 35.23
N GLU A 155 -28.14 -10.51 34.42
CA GLU A 155 -27.25 -11.64 34.66
C GLU A 155 -25.85 -11.35 34.12
N ALA A 156 -24.83 -11.59 34.95
CA ALA A 156 -23.44 -11.49 34.52
C ALA A 156 -23.02 -12.71 33.72
N LYS A 157 -22.53 -12.51 32.50
CA LYS A 157 -21.95 -13.60 31.71
C LYS A 157 -20.63 -13.18 31.09
N ILE A 158 -19.62 -14.03 31.21
CA ILE A 158 -18.32 -13.82 30.56
C ILE A 158 -18.16 -14.89 29.51
N ILE A 159 -18.08 -14.50 28.24
CA ILE A 159 -17.97 -15.41 27.10
C ILE A 159 -16.55 -15.32 26.56
N LEU A 160 -15.81 -16.42 26.61
CA LEU A 160 -14.49 -16.51 25.99
C LEU A 160 -14.63 -16.54 24.46
N ALA A 161 -14.15 -15.49 23.80
CA ALA A 161 -14.10 -15.36 22.35
C ALA A 161 -12.67 -15.63 21.86
N ALA A 162 -12.52 -16.40 20.78
CA ALA A 162 -11.22 -16.58 20.15
C ALA A 162 -10.72 -15.24 19.57
N SER A 163 -9.43 -14.98 19.65
CA SER A 163 -8.82 -13.80 19.02
C SER A 163 -9.06 -13.80 17.52
N SER A 164 -9.60 -12.70 16.98
CA SER A 164 -9.86 -12.54 15.54
C SER A 164 -8.58 -12.41 14.71
N ASN A 165 -7.43 -12.14 15.35
CA ASN A 165 -6.11 -12.19 14.72
C ASN A 165 -5.59 -13.64 14.70
N LEU A 166 -6.31 -14.52 13.99
CA LEU A 166 -5.87 -15.89 13.78
C LEU A 166 -4.72 -15.93 12.76
N PHE A 167 -3.72 -16.72 13.13
CA PHE A 167 -2.61 -17.21 12.32
C PHE A 167 -2.99 -17.37 10.84
N THR A 168 -2.54 -16.44 10.01
CA THR A 168 -2.06 -16.87 8.69
C THR A 168 -0.71 -17.52 8.96
N SER A 169 -0.48 -18.74 8.47
CA SER A 169 0.91 -19.19 8.30
C SER A 169 1.65 -18.07 7.56
N VAL A 170 2.90 -17.78 7.92
CA VAL A 170 3.69 -16.78 7.16
C VAL A 170 3.82 -17.21 5.69
N ASN A 171 3.66 -18.51 5.40
CA ASN A 171 3.52 -19.07 4.06
C ASN A 171 2.48 -20.22 4.05
N PRO A 172 1.16 -19.93 3.92
CA PRO A 172 0.13 -20.96 3.90
C PRO A 172 0.30 -21.98 2.77
N PRO A 173 0.57 -21.58 1.51
CA PRO A 173 0.87 -22.52 0.42
C PRO A 173 2.00 -23.51 0.76
N GLY A 174 3.10 -23.02 1.36
CA GLY A 174 4.23 -23.87 1.74
C GLY A 174 3.88 -24.89 2.82
N THR A 175 3.12 -24.49 3.85
CA THR A 175 2.64 -25.41 4.89
C THR A 175 1.69 -26.45 4.31
N ILE A 176 0.74 -26.03 3.46
CA ILE A 176 -0.19 -26.95 2.80
C ILE A 176 0.59 -27.94 1.93
N HIS A 177 1.55 -27.47 1.12
CA HIS A 177 2.38 -28.29 0.26
C HIS A 177 3.07 -29.43 1.01
N GLN A 178 3.75 -29.13 2.12
CA GLN A 178 4.42 -30.13 2.97
C GLN A 178 3.47 -31.25 3.45
N ASN A 179 2.20 -30.90 3.68
CA ASN A 179 1.18 -31.83 4.18
C ASN A 179 0.46 -32.59 3.08
N ILE A 180 0.40 -32.07 1.85
CA ILE A 180 -0.30 -32.71 0.72
C ILE A 180 0.63 -33.49 -0.21
N GLU A 181 1.87 -33.06 -0.43
CA GLU A 181 2.81 -33.70 -1.36
C GLU A 181 2.95 -35.22 -1.13
N PRO A 182 3.29 -35.71 0.09
CA PRO A 182 3.41 -37.15 0.31
C PRO A 182 2.07 -37.88 0.14
N LYS A 183 0.95 -37.21 0.38
CA LYS A 183 -0.40 -37.77 0.21
C LYS A 183 -0.77 -37.91 -1.26
N ILE A 184 -0.40 -36.95 -2.10
CA ILE A 184 -0.59 -37.00 -3.56
C ILE A 184 0.26 -38.13 -4.14
N ALA A 185 1.54 -38.23 -3.74
CA ALA A 185 2.42 -39.30 -4.19
C ALA A 185 1.85 -40.69 -3.84
N LYS A 186 1.38 -40.87 -2.60
CA LYS A 186 0.73 -42.11 -2.15
C LYS A 186 -0.55 -42.41 -2.95
N ALA A 187 -1.39 -41.39 -3.17
CA ALA A 187 -2.63 -41.53 -3.93
C ALA A 187 -2.39 -41.96 -5.38
N ASN A 188 -1.34 -41.42 -6.03
CA ASN A 188 -0.96 -41.85 -7.38
C ASN A 188 -0.63 -43.35 -7.45
N CYS A 189 0.00 -43.92 -6.42
CA CYS A 189 0.23 -45.37 -6.35
C CYS A 189 -1.07 -46.15 -6.08
N GLN A 190 -1.90 -45.68 -5.15
CA GLN A 190 -3.16 -46.36 -4.80
C GLN A 190 -4.14 -46.40 -5.99
N LEU A 191 -4.28 -45.30 -6.73
CA LEU A 191 -5.13 -45.21 -7.91
C LEU A 191 -4.63 -46.06 -9.09
N GLU A 192 -3.38 -46.54 -9.07
CA GLU A 192 -2.87 -47.49 -10.07
C GLU A 192 -3.57 -48.85 -9.98
N ALA A 193 -3.84 -49.32 -8.75
CA ALA A 193 -4.31 -50.68 -8.48
C ALA A 193 -5.69 -51.01 -9.06
N LYS A 194 -6.43 -50.00 -9.56
CA LYS A 194 -7.75 -50.18 -10.16
C LYS A 194 -7.79 -49.61 -11.59
N LYS A 195 -8.21 -50.45 -12.54
CA LYS A 195 -8.55 -50.01 -13.89
C LYS A 195 -9.86 -49.20 -13.85
N ALA A 196 -9.76 -47.92 -14.17
CA ALA A 196 -10.86 -46.96 -14.15
C ALA A 196 -10.81 -46.08 -15.41
N ASN A 197 -11.97 -45.56 -15.81
CA ASN A 197 -12.09 -44.57 -16.89
C ASN A 197 -11.64 -43.17 -16.43
N LYS A 198 -11.71 -42.93 -15.12
CA LYS A 198 -11.29 -41.70 -14.47
C LYS A 198 -10.71 -42.00 -13.09
N LYS A 199 -9.61 -41.35 -12.73
CA LYS A 199 -8.93 -41.49 -11.44
C LYS A 199 -8.85 -40.14 -10.74
N ILE A 200 -9.51 -40.04 -9.58
CA ILE A 200 -9.69 -38.79 -8.84
C ILE A 200 -9.02 -38.88 -7.48
N LEU A 201 -8.27 -37.83 -7.13
CA LEU A 201 -7.87 -37.57 -5.76
C LEU A 201 -8.79 -36.51 -5.15
N LEU A 202 -9.52 -36.87 -4.10
CA LEU A 202 -10.35 -35.96 -3.32
C LEU A 202 -9.63 -35.53 -2.04
N LEU A 203 -9.20 -34.28 -2.00
CA LEU A 203 -8.63 -33.65 -0.81
C LEU A 203 -9.74 -33.08 0.06
N VAL A 204 -9.87 -33.60 1.27
CA VAL A 204 -10.87 -33.13 2.23
C VAL A 204 -10.21 -32.12 3.16
N ASN A 205 -10.58 -30.85 3.01
CA ASN A 205 -10.06 -29.77 3.84
C ASN A 205 -10.49 -29.95 5.29
N LYS A 206 -9.50 -30.12 6.18
CA LYS A 206 -9.69 -30.17 7.64
C LYS A 206 -8.84 -29.12 8.35
N TYR A 207 -8.26 -28.17 7.61
CA TYR A 207 -7.59 -27.05 8.23
C TYR A 207 -8.60 -26.14 8.93
N ILE A 208 -8.17 -25.55 10.05
CA ILE A 208 -8.96 -24.55 10.78
C ILE A 208 -8.79 -23.17 10.09
N PHE A 209 -7.64 -22.95 9.44
CA PHE A 209 -7.33 -21.81 8.56
C PHE A 209 -6.76 -22.31 7.22
N GLY A 210 -7.25 -21.81 6.09
CA GLY A 210 -6.99 -22.39 4.77
C GLY A 210 -8.29 -22.55 4.00
N ASP A 211 -9.06 -21.47 3.95
CA ASP A 211 -10.35 -21.37 3.28
C ASP A 211 -10.21 -20.78 1.86
N ARG A 212 -9.02 -20.29 1.51
CA ARG A 212 -8.73 -19.70 0.20
C ARG A 212 -8.25 -20.75 -0.79
N ILE A 213 -8.93 -20.83 -1.92
CA ILE A 213 -8.62 -21.75 -3.03
C ILE A 213 -7.19 -21.51 -3.54
N SER A 214 -6.81 -20.24 -3.66
CA SER A 214 -5.49 -19.83 -4.14
C SER A 214 -4.32 -20.39 -3.31
N GLU A 215 -4.54 -20.67 -2.01
CA GLU A 215 -3.50 -21.26 -1.16
C GLU A 215 -3.25 -22.73 -1.51
N PHE A 216 -4.30 -23.48 -1.84
CA PHE A 216 -4.17 -24.87 -2.32
C PHE A 216 -3.57 -24.94 -3.71
N ILE A 217 -3.93 -24.02 -4.60
CA ILE A 217 -3.33 -23.97 -5.94
C ILE A 217 -1.85 -23.59 -5.85
N GLY A 218 -1.50 -22.61 -5.02
CA GLY A 218 -0.10 -22.29 -4.70
C GLY A 218 0.65 -23.48 -4.08
N ALA A 219 -0.01 -24.28 -3.24
CA ALA A 219 0.59 -25.49 -2.69
C ALA A 219 0.86 -26.56 -3.76
N LEU A 220 -0.05 -26.71 -4.73
CA LEU A 220 0.12 -27.62 -5.85
C LEU A 220 1.20 -27.14 -6.84
N SER A 221 1.42 -25.83 -6.99
CA SER A 221 2.44 -25.31 -7.90
C SER A 221 3.86 -25.68 -7.48
N TYR A 222 4.15 -25.82 -6.18
CA TYR A 222 5.42 -26.40 -5.71
C TYR A 222 5.65 -27.84 -6.21
N SER A 223 4.58 -28.58 -6.47
CA SER A 223 4.63 -29.94 -7.01
C SER A 223 4.41 -30.01 -8.53
N TYR A 224 4.47 -28.89 -9.25
CA TYR A 224 4.14 -28.82 -10.69
C TYR A 224 4.81 -29.92 -11.52
N ASN A 225 6.13 -30.08 -11.39
CA ASN A 225 6.90 -31.10 -12.11
C ASN A 225 6.49 -32.54 -11.75
N ASN A 226 6.10 -32.78 -10.50
CA ASN A 226 5.62 -34.08 -10.06
C ASN A 226 4.22 -34.36 -10.62
N LEU A 227 3.34 -33.35 -10.65
CA LEU A 227 1.99 -33.44 -11.21
C LEU A 227 2.02 -33.83 -12.70
N LEU A 228 2.94 -33.25 -13.50
CA LEU A 228 3.13 -33.65 -14.90
C LEU A 228 3.56 -35.13 -15.06
N ARG A 229 4.29 -35.68 -14.09
CA ARG A 229 4.80 -37.06 -14.12
C ARG A 229 3.81 -38.09 -13.58
N TYR A 230 2.85 -37.69 -12.76
CA TYR A 230 1.88 -38.62 -12.19
C TYR A 230 0.97 -39.22 -13.27
N LYS A 231 1.03 -40.55 -13.37
CA LYS A 231 0.31 -41.30 -14.41
C LYS A 231 -1.13 -41.59 -14.03
N ASN A 232 -1.43 -41.68 -12.73
CA ASN A 232 -2.68 -42.26 -12.22
C ASN A 232 -3.61 -41.25 -11.54
N ILE A 233 -3.34 -39.95 -11.64
CA ILE A 233 -4.23 -38.90 -11.15
C ILE A 233 -4.67 -38.08 -12.35
N ASP A 234 -5.95 -38.16 -12.69
CA ASP A 234 -6.53 -37.37 -13.78
C ASP A 234 -7.02 -36.02 -13.24
N GLU A 235 -7.60 -36.01 -12.04
CA GLU A 235 -8.17 -34.82 -11.40
C GLU A 235 -7.86 -34.78 -9.89
N ILE A 236 -7.63 -33.58 -9.36
CA ILE A 236 -7.57 -33.32 -7.92
C ILE A 236 -8.69 -32.34 -7.58
N TRP A 237 -9.55 -32.75 -6.64
CA TRP A 237 -10.67 -31.95 -6.15
C TRP A 237 -10.46 -31.59 -4.68
N LEU A 238 -10.81 -30.37 -4.30
CA LEU A 238 -10.91 -29.93 -2.92
C LEU A 238 -12.37 -30.02 -2.47
N GLN A 239 -12.60 -30.63 -1.32
CA GLN A 239 -13.89 -30.65 -0.64
C GLN A 239 -13.79 -29.86 0.66
N ILE A 240 -14.65 -28.84 0.78
CA ILE A 240 -14.75 -27.97 1.96
C ILE A 240 -16.11 -28.19 2.62
N GLU A 241 -16.12 -28.42 3.92
CA GLU A 241 -17.34 -28.55 4.73
C GLU A 241 -17.74 -27.16 5.24
N SER A 242 -18.94 -26.68 4.88
CA SER A 242 -19.46 -25.40 5.35
C SER A 242 -19.98 -25.50 6.78
N ALA A 243 -20.16 -24.36 7.45
CA ALA A 243 -20.75 -24.30 8.79
C ALA A 243 -22.17 -24.88 8.88
N THR A 244 -22.87 -25.04 7.74
CA THR A 244 -24.20 -25.68 7.67
C THR A 244 -24.12 -27.17 7.31
N ASN A 245 -22.94 -27.78 7.43
CA ASN A 245 -22.65 -29.17 7.07
C ASN A 245 -22.94 -29.49 5.59
N LYS A 246 -22.86 -28.48 4.71
CA LYS A 246 -22.93 -28.68 3.25
C LYS A 246 -21.52 -28.74 2.69
N PHE A 247 -21.29 -29.60 1.69
CA PHE A 247 -20.00 -29.71 1.04
C PHE A 247 -19.95 -28.85 -0.23
N ILE A 248 -18.86 -28.10 -0.37
CA ILE A 248 -18.47 -27.38 -1.59
C ILE A 248 -17.33 -28.16 -2.25
N HIS A 249 -17.37 -28.29 -3.57
CA HIS A 249 -16.42 -29.07 -4.36
C HIS A 249 -15.77 -28.20 -5.42
N ILE A 250 -14.44 -28.10 -5.39
CA ILE A 250 -13.66 -27.21 -6.25
C ILE A 250 -12.61 -28.04 -6.98
N LEU A 251 -12.53 -27.90 -8.29
CA LEU A 251 -11.51 -28.56 -9.11
C LEU A 251 -10.20 -27.77 -8.95
N LEU A 252 -9.15 -28.41 -8.42
CA LEU A 252 -7.85 -27.78 -8.27
C LEU A 252 -6.88 -28.10 -9.41
N TYR A 253 -7.05 -29.26 -10.05
CA TYR A 253 -6.13 -29.73 -11.08
C TYR A 253 -6.82 -30.71 -12.02
N LYS A 254 -6.48 -30.62 -13.30
CA LYS A 254 -6.81 -31.59 -14.35
C LYS A 254 -5.53 -31.89 -15.13
N LYS A 255 -5.21 -33.18 -15.29
CA LYS A 255 -4.01 -33.64 -15.99
C LYS A 255 -3.94 -33.17 -17.43
N ASP A 256 -5.06 -33.25 -18.15
CA ASP A 256 -5.12 -32.80 -19.54
C ASP A 256 -4.91 -31.29 -19.66
N PHE A 257 -5.40 -30.50 -18.70
CA PHE A 257 -5.14 -29.05 -18.65
C PHE A 257 -3.65 -28.78 -18.47
N LEU A 258 -3.02 -29.38 -17.44
CA LEU A 258 -1.60 -29.11 -17.15
C LEU A 258 -0.69 -29.55 -18.30
N ASN A 259 -0.98 -30.69 -18.92
CA ASN A 259 -0.26 -31.17 -20.10
C ASN A 259 -0.46 -30.28 -21.34
N SER A 260 -1.68 -29.74 -21.53
CA SER A 260 -1.97 -28.82 -22.63
C SER A 260 -1.27 -27.49 -22.43
N PHE A 261 -1.27 -26.98 -21.20
CA PHE A 261 -0.53 -25.80 -20.79
C PHE A 261 0.98 -25.96 -21.00
N ASP A 262 1.57 -27.07 -20.53
CA ASP A 262 3.02 -27.33 -20.66
C ASP A 262 3.46 -27.43 -22.13
N LYS A 263 2.59 -27.96 -23.00
CA LYS A 263 2.81 -28.03 -24.45
C LYS A 263 2.45 -26.75 -25.20
N GLY A 264 1.80 -25.78 -24.54
CA GLY A 264 1.29 -24.56 -25.16
C GLY A 264 0.22 -24.80 -26.22
N SER A 265 -0.60 -25.85 -26.09
CA SER A 265 -1.66 -26.15 -27.05
C SER A 265 -2.87 -26.82 -26.40
N PHE A 266 -4.03 -26.15 -26.50
CA PHE A 266 -5.32 -26.61 -25.98
C PHE A 266 -6.22 -27.13 -27.11
N LYS A 267 -6.66 -28.39 -27.01
CA LYS A 267 -7.56 -29.03 -28.01
C LYS A 267 -8.96 -28.42 -28.02
N SER A 268 -9.46 -28.07 -26.84
CA SER A 268 -10.74 -27.43 -26.57
C SER A 268 -10.56 -26.55 -25.34
N ILE A 269 -11.34 -25.47 -25.23
CA ILE A 269 -11.38 -24.59 -24.06
C ILE A 269 -12.79 -24.68 -23.47
N THR A 270 -12.88 -25.31 -22.30
CA THR A 270 -14.10 -25.51 -21.51
C THR A 270 -14.12 -24.57 -20.30
N GLU A 271 -15.27 -24.40 -19.65
CA GLU A 271 -15.40 -23.59 -18.42
C GLU A 271 -14.44 -24.04 -17.32
N ASN A 272 -14.20 -25.36 -17.19
CA ASN A 272 -13.21 -25.90 -16.25
C ASN A 272 -11.78 -25.49 -16.61
N GLU A 273 -11.43 -25.44 -17.91
CA GLU A 273 -10.08 -25.01 -18.33
C GLU A 273 -9.89 -23.52 -18.13
N ILE A 274 -10.94 -22.71 -18.30
CA ILE A 274 -10.96 -21.29 -17.97
C ILE A 274 -10.73 -21.09 -16.48
N SER A 275 -11.55 -21.70 -15.64
CA SER A 275 -11.46 -21.58 -14.18
C SER A 275 -10.10 -22.07 -13.65
N LEU A 276 -9.57 -23.17 -14.20
CA LEU A 276 -8.23 -23.63 -13.85
C LEU A 276 -7.15 -22.63 -14.27
N LEU A 277 -7.25 -22.04 -15.46
CA LEU A 277 -6.27 -21.03 -15.88
C LEU A 277 -6.31 -19.80 -14.98
N GLU A 278 -7.49 -19.31 -14.59
CA GLU A 278 -7.62 -18.17 -13.66
C GLU A 278 -6.92 -18.44 -12.33
N GLU A 279 -7.18 -19.59 -11.72
CA GLU A 279 -6.62 -19.95 -10.41
C GLU A 279 -5.12 -20.25 -10.48
N TRP A 280 -4.64 -20.86 -11.57
CA TRP A 280 -3.23 -21.20 -11.76
C TRP A 280 -2.38 -20.06 -12.31
N PHE A 281 -2.98 -18.99 -12.83
CA PHE A 281 -2.24 -17.94 -13.54
C PHE A 281 -1.11 -17.34 -12.70
N TYR A 282 -1.45 -16.84 -11.51
CA TYR A 282 -0.48 -16.23 -10.60
C TYR A 282 0.53 -17.25 -10.05
N PRO A 283 0.13 -18.42 -9.52
CA PRO A 283 1.10 -19.41 -9.05
C PRO A 283 2.08 -19.86 -10.13
N LEU A 284 1.67 -19.95 -11.40
CA LEU A 284 2.55 -20.28 -12.51
C LEU A 284 3.48 -19.13 -12.90
N SER A 285 3.03 -17.87 -12.81
CA SER A 285 3.89 -16.72 -13.13
C SER A 285 5.08 -16.60 -12.17
N GLU A 286 4.89 -17.04 -10.92
CA GLU A 286 5.93 -17.04 -9.89
C GLU A 286 6.98 -18.16 -10.07
N LEU A 287 6.76 -19.14 -10.93
CA LEU A 287 7.72 -20.23 -11.18
C LEU A 287 8.91 -19.82 -12.08
N GLY A 288 8.82 -18.67 -12.76
CA GLY A 288 9.92 -18.11 -13.56
C GLY A 288 9.56 -17.79 -15.01
N ASP A 289 10.56 -17.34 -15.78
CA ASP A 289 10.36 -16.81 -17.15
C ASP A 289 9.79 -17.84 -18.13
N GLU A 290 10.21 -19.12 -18.03
CA GLU A 290 9.69 -20.20 -18.88
C GLU A 290 8.17 -20.34 -18.74
N TYR A 291 7.66 -20.21 -17.52
CA TYR A 291 6.23 -20.34 -17.23
C TYR A 291 5.46 -19.10 -17.63
N LYS A 292 6.05 -17.90 -17.50
CA LYS A 292 5.47 -16.67 -18.03
C LYS A 292 5.32 -16.71 -19.55
N GLU A 293 6.27 -17.31 -20.26
CA GLU A 293 6.15 -17.57 -21.70
C GLU A 293 4.95 -18.49 -22.01
N LYS A 294 4.87 -19.63 -21.32
CA LYS A 294 3.77 -20.59 -21.47
C LYS A 294 2.41 -19.95 -21.15
N LEU A 295 2.33 -19.13 -20.10
CA LEU A 295 1.14 -18.36 -19.75
C LEU A 295 0.74 -17.38 -20.85
N PHE A 296 1.70 -16.70 -21.46
CA PHE A 296 1.40 -15.78 -22.55
C PHE A 296 0.87 -16.51 -23.80
N ILE A 297 1.45 -17.67 -24.14
CA ILE A 297 0.96 -18.53 -25.23
C ILE A 297 -0.46 -19.02 -24.92
N ALA A 298 -0.69 -19.55 -23.71
CA ALA A 298 -1.99 -20.01 -23.26
C ALA A 298 -3.02 -18.87 -23.30
N LEU A 299 -2.67 -17.68 -22.81
CA LEU A 299 -3.54 -16.51 -22.81
C LEU A 299 -3.98 -16.14 -24.24
N LYS A 300 -3.06 -16.19 -25.22
CA LYS A 300 -3.41 -15.98 -26.64
C LYS A 300 -4.40 -17.02 -27.15
N GLU A 301 -4.22 -18.30 -26.80
CA GLU A 301 -5.15 -19.35 -27.20
C GLU A 301 -6.55 -19.20 -26.57
N PHE A 302 -6.61 -18.78 -25.31
CA PHE A 302 -7.88 -18.56 -24.60
C PHE A 302 -8.62 -17.33 -25.10
N LEU A 303 -7.89 -16.28 -25.50
CA LEU A 303 -8.47 -15.00 -25.87
C LEU A 303 -8.64 -14.77 -27.38
N LYS A 304 -8.26 -15.72 -28.25
CA LYS A 304 -8.30 -15.65 -29.74
C LYS A 304 -9.06 -14.43 -30.29
N ASP A 305 -10.39 -14.53 -30.43
CA ASP A 305 -11.28 -13.46 -30.90
C ASP A 305 -12.14 -12.84 -29.81
N LYS A 306 -11.91 -13.24 -28.54
CA LYS A 306 -12.69 -12.78 -27.39
C LYS A 306 -11.98 -11.67 -26.63
N LYS A 307 -12.72 -10.92 -25.84
CA LYS A 307 -12.19 -10.00 -24.84
C LYS A 307 -11.93 -10.74 -23.52
N PRO A 308 -10.96 -10.28 -22.71
CA PRO A 308 -10.61 -10.93 -21.45
C PRO A 308 -11.79 -11.13 -20.49
N TYR A 309 -12.60 -10.10 -20.29
CA TYR A 309 -13.76 -10.14 -19.40
C TYR A 309 -14.94 -10.99 -19.92
N GLU A 310 -14.92 -11.43 -21.18
CA GLU A 310 -15.91 -12.36 -21.72
C GLU A 310 -15.52 -13.83 -21.47
N VAL A 311 -14.27 -14.06 -21.05
CA VAL A 311 -13.70 -15.38 -20.81
C VAL A 311 -13.43 -15.58 -19.33
N PHE A 312 -12.84 -14.58 -18.69
CA PHE A 312 -12.38 -14.64 -17.30
C PHE A 312 -13.21 -13.69 -16.44
N ASP A 313 -14.02 -14.24 -15.55
CA ASP A 313 -14.85 -13.46 -14.62
C ASP A 313 -14.00 -12.86 -13.49
N ASN A 314 -12.92 -13.55 -13.09
CA ASN A 314 -12.08 -13.16 -11.98
C ASN A 314 -11.22 -11.93 -12.32
N LYS A 315 -11.59 -10.78 -11.75
CA LYS A 315 -10.89 -9.50 -11.93
C LYS A 315 -9.41 -9.58 -11.54
N SER A 316 -9.10 -10.21 -10.40
CA SER A 316 -7.72 -10.37 -9.93
C SER A 316 -6.88 -11.24 -10.86
N ALA A 317 -7.46 -12.28 -11.48
CA ALA A 317 -6.75 -13.05 -12.50
C ALA A 317 -6.46 -12.19 -13.75
N ARG A 318 -7.42 -11.36 -14.19
CA ARG A 318 -7.22 -10.42 -15.31
C ARG A 318 -6.17 -9.35 -15.02
N GLU A 319 -6.08 -8.87 -13.77
CA GLU A 319 -5.01 -7.97 -13.33
C GLU A 319 -3.62 -8.61 -13.51
N GLU A 320 -3.46 -9.86 -13.08
CA GLU A 320 -2.21 -10.61 -13.25
C GLU A 320 -1.88 -10.90 -14.72
N MET A 321 -2.90 -11.14 -15.55
CA MET A 321 -2.72 -11.25 -17.02
C MET A 321 -2.18 -9.96 -17.63
N VAL A 322 -2.66 -8.80 -17.20
CA VAL A 322 -2.11 -7.50 -17.64
C VAL A 322 -0.67 -7.31 -17.15
N ARG A 323 -0.34 -7.76 -15.94
CA ARG A 323 1.03 -7.66 -15.39
C ARG A 323 2.06 -8.43 -16.20
N LEU A 324 1.68 -9.47 -16.97
CA LEU A 324 2.58 -10.08 -17.96
C LEU A 324 3.12 -9.04 -18.97
N GLY A 325 2.36 -7.98 -19.25
CA GLY A 325 2.82 -6.87 -20.10
C GLY A 325 4.11 -6.22 -19.60
N ILE A 326 4.31 -6.11 -18.27
CA ILE A 326 5.55 -5.56 -17.70
C ILE A 326 6.72 -6.51 -17.97
N TRP A 327 6.53 -7.81 -17.77
CA TRP A 327 7.55 -8.80 -18.09
C TRP A 327 7.88 -8.83 -19.59
N LEU A 328 6.89 -8.72 -20.47
CA LEU A 328 7.12 -8.64 -21.92
C LEU A 328 7.95 -7.42 -22.33
N VAL A 329 7.80 -6.28 -21.62
CA VAL A 329 8.66 -5.09 -21.80
C VAL A 329 10.11 -5.42 -21.43
N GLU A 330 10.34 -6.10 -20.31
CA GLU A 330 11.69 -6.49 -19.86
C GLU A 330 12.37 -7.43 -20.87
N LYS A 331 11.59 -8.22 -21.63
CA LYS A 331 12.06 -9.06 -22.73
C LYS A 331 12.10 -8.35 -24.08
N GLU A 332 11.85 -7.04 -24.12
CA GLU A 332 11.81 -6.20 -25.32
C GLU A 332 10.80 -6.65 -26.39
N ARG A 333 9.76 -7.39 -26.00
CA ARG A 333 8.71 -7.92 -26.90
C ARG A 333 7.55 -6.94 -27.08
N PHE A 334 7.84 -5.74 -27.57
CA PHE A 334 6.86 -4.65 -27.61
C PHE A 334 5.61 -4.91 -28.45
N ASN A 335 5.69 -5.72 -29.51
CA ASN A 335 4.50 -6.13 -30.28
C ASN A 335 3.52 -6.97 -29.42
N ASP A 336 4.05 -7.79 -28.53
CA ASP A 336 3.26 -8.60 -27.61
C ASP A 336 2.70 -7.75 -26.46
N VAL A 337 3.44 -6.75 -26.00
CA VAL A 337 2.94 -5.73 -25.04
C VAL A 337 1.75 -4.99 -25.64
N ILE A 338 1.87 -4.55 -26.89
CA ILE A 338 0.79 -3.94 -27.65
C ILE A 338 -0.43 -4.86 -27.72
N TRP A 339 -0.23 -6.15 -27.98
CA TRP A 339 -1.33 -7.12 -28.02
C TRP A 339 -2.07 -7.21 -26.68
N ILE A 340 -1.33 -7.24 -25.56
CA ILE A 340 -1.94 -7.17 -24.21
C ILE A 340 -2.77 -5.90 -24.07
N ILE A 341 -2.22 -4.73 -24.44
CA ILE A 341 -2.95 -3.47 -24.33
C ILE A 341 -4.23 -3.50 -25.17
N ASP A 342 -4.14 -3.86 -26.45
CA ASP A 342 -5.29 -3.91 -27.36
C ASP A 342 -6.40 -4.85 -26.87
N LYS A 343 -6.05 -5.95 -26.19
CA LYS A 343 -7.01 -6.90 -25.61
C LYS A 343 -7.70 -6.35 -24.35
N PHE A 344 -6.97 -5.68 -23.46
CA PHE A 344 -7.46 -5.28 -22.14
C PHE A 344 -7.90 -3.81 -22.03
N ILE A 345 -7.66 -2.97 -23.03
CA ILE A 345 -7.97 -1.52 -23.00
C ILE A 345 -9.46 -1.18 -22.84
N ASP A 346 -10.34 -2.16 -23.07
CA ASP A 346 -11.80 -2.06 -22.91
C ASP A 346 -12.31 -2.91 -21.74
N ASP A 347 -11.44 -3.36 -20.83
CA ASP A 347 -11.87 -4.15 -19.67
C ASP A 347 -12.80 -3.31 -18.78
N PRO A 348 -13.91 -3.86 -18.28
CA PRO A 348 -14.85 -3.14 -17.43
C PRO A 348 -14.35 -2.92 -16.00
N ASP A 349 -13.14 -3.35 -15.64
CA ASP A 349 -12.59 -3.17 -14.31
C ASP A 349 -11.55 -2.01 -14.21
N PRO A 350 -11.81 -0.99 -13.37
CA PRO A 350 -12.93 -0.85 -12.44
C PRO A 350 -14.20 -0.44 -13.16
N GLU A 351 -15.33 -0.79 -12.55
CA GLU A 351 -16.66 -0.47 -13.05
C GLU A 351 -16.85 1.04 -13.28
N GLU A 352 -17.77 1.37 -14.19
CA GLU A 352 -18.25 2.74 -14.32
C GLU A 352 -18.79 3.24 -12.96
N PRO A 353 -18.54 4.51 -12.58
CA PRO A 353 -18.93 5.04 -11.27
C PRO A 353 -20.39 4.81 -10.89
N GLU A 354 -21.30 4.90 -11.86
CA GLU A 354 -22.74 4.77 -11.65
C GLU A 354 -23.20 3.32 -11.39
N LYS A 355 -22.33 2.33 -11.67
CA LYS A 355 -22.62 0.91 -11.55
C LYS A 355 -21.92 0.24 -10.37
N TYR A 356 -21.06 0.98 -9.65
CA TYR A 356 -20.23 0.43 -8.60
C TYR A 356 -21.06 -0.28 -7.51
N SER A 357 -20.85 -1.59 -7.37
CA SER A 357 -21.56 -2.41 -6.36
C SER A 357 -20.64 -3.04 -5.30
N GLY A 358 -19.37 -2.65 -5.27
CA GLY A 358 -18.36 -3.17 -4.34
C GLY A 358 -18.41 -2.54 -2.95
N ASP A 359 -17.44 -2.92 -2.11
CA ASP A 359 -17.23 -2.30 -0.80
C ASP A 359 -16.80 -0.82 -0.98
N PRO A 360 -17.50 0.16 -0.37
CA PRO A 360 -17.17 1.59 -0.47
C PRO A 360 -15.69 1.93 -0.22
N LYS A 361 -14.98 1.14 0.59
CA LYS A 361 -13.54 1.30 0.85
C LYS A 361 -12.68 1.16 -0.41
N PHE A 362 -13.16 0.46 -1.43
CA PHE A 362 -12.48 0.31 -2.72
C PHE A 362 -13.14 1.14 -3.83
N ASN A 363 -14.06 2.05 -3.50
CA ASN A 363 -14.61 3.01 -4.45
C ASN A 363 -13.63 4.18 -4.63
N TYR A 364 -12.55 3.93 -5.38
CA TYR A 364 -11.51 4.93 -5.61
C TYR A 364 -12.00 6.17 -6.35
N HIS A 365 -13.06 6.05 -7.16
CA HIS A 365 -13.70 7.19 -7.79
C HIS A 365 -14.24 8.17 -6.76
N GLN A 366 -15.01 7.66 -5.79
CA GLN A 366 -15.59 8.48 -4.73
C GLN A 366 -14.54 9.06 -3.80
N GLN A 367 -13.47 8.31 -3.51
CA GLN A 367 -12.33 8.80 -2.74
C GLN A 367 -11.71 10.04 -3.38
N ILE A 368 -11.49 10.02 -4.71
CA ILE A 368 -10.95 11.18 -5.44
C ILE A 368 -11.93 12.36 -5.41
N ILE A 369 -13.24 12.12 -5.53
CA ILE A 369 -14.26 13.19 -5.38
C ILE A 369 -14.20 13.82 -3.98
N ASN A 370 -13.93 13.01 -2.95
CA ASN A 370 -13.80 13.46 -1.57
C ASN A 370 -12.46 14.15 -1.27
N GLY A 371 -11.54 14.20 -2.25
CA GLY A 371 -10.22 14.81 -2.10
C GLY A 371 -9.15 13.91 -1.48
N GLU A 372 -9.38 12.60 -1.47
CA GLU A 372 -8.42 11.59 -1.06
C GLU A 372 -7.50 11.19 -2.23
N ASP A 373 -6.34 10.59 -1.91
CA ASP A 373 -5.34 10.12 -2.88
C ASP A 373 -5.17 8.60 -2.77
N PRO A 374 -5.86 7.80 -3.62
CA PRO A 374 -5.74 6.35 -3.58
C PRO A 374 -4.41 5.89 -4.17
N HIS A 375 -3.48 5.49 -3.30
CA HIS A 375 -2.13 5.05 -3.69
C HIS A 375 -2.01 3.60 -4.16
N ILE A 376 -3.12 2.86 -4.25
CA ILE A 376 -3.13 1.42 -4.53
C ILE A 376 -3.54 1.17 -5.99
N ILE A 377 -2.89 0.18 -6.63
CA ILE A 377 -3.21 -0.31 -7.97
C ILE A 377 -3.78 -1.73 -7.83
N THR A 378 -5.09 -1.86 -8.01
CA THR A 378 -5.88 -3.09 -7.75
C THR A 378 -7.03 -3.21 -8.76
N THR A 379 -6.78 -2.79 -9.99
CA THR A 379 -7.77 -2.89 -11.08
C THR A 379 -7.06 -3.17 -12.39
N VAL A 380 -7.78 -3.80 -13.33
CA VAL A 380 -7.24 -4.18 -14.64
C VAL A 380 -6.76 -2.96 -15.42
N LEU A 381 -7.62 -1.96 -15.61
CA LEU A 381 -7.25 -0.73 -16.33
C LEU A 381 -6.20 0.11 -15.59
N GLY A 382 -6.17 0.03 -14.25
CA GLY A 382 -5.12 0.64 -13.44
C GLY A 382 -3.75 0.05 -13.76
N HIS A 383 -3.60 -1.28 -13.71
CA HIS A 383 -2.35 -1.95 -14.11
C HIS A 383 -2.02 -1.70 -15.58
N LEU A 384 -3.03 -1.61 -16.45
CA LEU A 384 -2.82 -1.36 -17.88
C LEU A 384 -2.17 0.00 -18.14
N ALA A 385 -2.52 1.04 -17.38
CA ALA A 385 -1.88 2.35 -17.49
C ALA A 385 -0.37 2.29 -17.24
N TRP A 386 0.07 1.43 -16.31
CA TRP A 386 1.49 1.19 -16.03
C TRP A 386 2.20 0.39 -17.12
N VAL A 387 1.50 -0.52 -17.81
CA VAL A 387 2.03 -1.19 -19.00
C VAL A 387 2.18 -0.18 -20.15
N VAL A 388 1.18 0.68 -20.37
CA VAL A 388 1.24 1.77 -21.38
C VAL A 388 2.39 2.72 -21.08
N GLN A 389 2.67 3.03 -19.81
CA GLN A 389 3.80 3.85 -19.40
C GLN A 389 5.13 3.30 -19.94
N LYS A 390 5.29 1.96 -19.98
CA LYS A 390 6.49 1.33 -20.52
C LYS A 390 6.63 1.44 -22.04
N LEU A 391 5.56 1.71 -22.78
CA LEU A 391 5.67 2.04 -24.20
C LEU A 391 6.21 3.46 -24.40
N ALA A 392 5.81 4.40 -23.54
CA ALA A 392 6.19 5.81 -23.66
C ALA A 392 7.71 6.06 -23.53
N VAL A 393 8.46 5.13 -22.93
CA VAL A 393 9.92 5.26 -22.79
C VAL A 393 10.70 4.89 -24.06
N ARG A 394 10.02 4.38 -25.10
CA ARG A 394 10.61 4.00 -26.38
C ARG A 394 10.13 4.92 -27.49
N ARG A 395 11.05 5.43 -28.31
CA ARG A 395 10.76 6.46 -29.32
C ARG A 395 9.78 5.98 -30.38
N GLU A 396 9.88 4.72 -30.76
CA GLU A 396 9.08 4.10 -31.81
C GLU A 396 7.62 3.92 -31.37
N TYR A 397 7.36 3.81 -30.05
CA TYR A 397 6.06 3.51 -29.49
C TYR A 397 5.38 4.69 -28.77
N ILE A 398 6.05 5.83 -28.61
CA ILE A 398 5.52 6.97 -27.85
C ILE A 398 4.19 7.51 -28.41
N SER A 399 4.02 7.52 -29.74
CA SER A 399 2.73 7.89 -30.35
C SER A 399 1.61 6.93 -29.95
N LYS A 400 1.90 5.63 -29.98
CA LYS A 400 0.92 4.61 -29.64
C LYS A 400 0.59 4.64 -28.15
N ALA A 401 1.58 4.92 -27.30
CA ALA A 401 1.38 5.17 -25.89
C ALA A 401 0.44 6.37 -25.65
N LEU A 402 0.59 7.45 -26.42
CA LEU A 402 -0.31 8.61 -26.35
C LEU A 402 -1.75 8.23 -26.73
N ASP A 403 -1.96 7.44 -27.77
CA ASP A 403 -3.30 6.99 -28.17
C ASP A 403 -3.98 6.13 -27.10
N TYR A 404 -3.26 5.18 -26.51
CA TYR A 404 -3.79 4.40 -25.38
C TYR A 404 -4.06 5.26 -24.14
N THR A 405 -3.17 6.21 -23.85
CA THR A 405 -3.35 7.15 -22.73
C THR A 405 -4.61 7.99 -22.92
N LYS A 406 -4.85 8.52 -24.13
CA LYS A 406 -6.08 9.24 -24.48
C LYS A 406 -7.32 8.39 -24.24
N LYS A 407 -7.28 7.12 -24.64
CA LYS A 407 -8.40 6.19 -24.41
C LYS A 407 -8.67 5.99 -22.92
N LEU A 408 -7.66 5.76 -22.10
CA LEU A 408 -7.84 5.65 -20.64
C LEU A 408 -8.36 6.96 -20.02
N LEU A 409 -7.85 8.12 -20.45
CA LEU A 409 -8.30 9.43 -19.96
C LEU A 409 -9.75 9.78 -20.33
N SER A 410 -10.28 9.16 -21.38
CA SER A 410 -11.68 9.31 -21.77
C SER A 410 -12.65 8.56 -20.86
N HIS A 411 -12.16 7.63 -20.02
CA HIS A 411 -12.98 6.85 -19.11
C HIS A 411 -13.67 7.72 -18.06
N LYS A 412 -14.92 7.41 -17.70
CA LYS A 412 -15.69 8.20 -16.71
C LYS A 412 -15.11 8.13 -15.30
N ASN A 413 -14.50 6.99 -14.97
CA ASN A 413 -13.94 6.77 -13.65
C ASN A 413 -12.65 7.60 -13.44
N LEU A 414 -12.73 8.62 -12.57
CA LEU A 414 -11.60 9.46 -12.14
C LEU A 414 -10.37 8.69 -11.68
N TYR A 415 -10.51 7.49 -11.11
CA TYR A 415 -9.35 6.66 -10.75
C TYR A 415 -8.57 6.22 -11.99
N ILE A 416 -9.24 5.87 -13.09
CA ILE A 416 -8.57 5.56 -14.35
C ILE A 416 -7.94 6.79 -14.97
N LYS A 417 -8.58 7.97 -14.84
CA LYS A 417 -7.94 9.22 -15.25
C LYS A 417 -6.66 9.50 -14.46
N LEU A 418 -6.69 9.29 -13.14
CA LEU A 418 -5.53 9.42 -12.26
C LEU A 418 -4.39 8.48 -12.68
N GLN A 419 -4.68 7.18 -12.87
CA GLN A 419 -3.66 6.21 -13.30
C GLN A 419 -3.14 6.52 -14.71
N ALA A 420 -3.97 7.06 -15.61
CA ALA A 420 -3.54 7.46 -16.94
C ALA A 420 -2.66 8.74 -16.96
N VAL A 421 -2.53 9.47 -15.85
CA VAL A 421 -1.52 10.53 -15.72
C VAL A 421 -0.10 9.92 -15.69
N ILE A 422 0.06 8.67 -15.23
CA ILE A 422 1.37 7.97 -15.17
C ILE A 422 2.05 7.89 -16.54
N PRO A 423 1.44 7.29 -17.59
CA PRO A 423 2.04 7.32 -18.92
C PRO A 423 2.16 8.75 -19.48
N LEU A 424 1.25 9.66 -19.13
CA LEU A 424 1.32 11.06 -19.57
C LEU A 424 2.56 11.80 -19.04
N ILE A 425 3.01 11.47 -17.82
CA ILE A 425 4.27 11.98 -17.26
C ILE A 425 5.46 11.52 -18.11
N GLU A 426 5.56 10.23 -18.43
CA GLU A 426 6.66 9.73 -19.27
C GLU A 426 6.63 10.32 -20.69
N ILE A 427 5.44 10.50 -21.26
CA ILE A 427 5.27 11.19 -22.54
C ILE A 427 5.75 12.65 -22.41
N SER A 428 5.46 13.34 -21.31
CA SER A 428 5.88 14.73 -21.08
C SER A 428 7.40 14.88 -21.01
N VAL A 429 8.08 13.93 -20.36
CA VAL A 429 9.55 13.85 -20.30
C VAL A 429 10.16 13.73 -21.71
N ARG A 430 9.47 13.02 -22.61
CA ARG A 430 9.97 12.66 -23.96
C ARG A 430 9.20 13.31 -25.10
N ARG A 431 8.42 14.35 -24.81
CA ARG A 431 7.46 14.98 -25.76
C ARG A 431 8.12 15.48 -27.05
N GLN A 432 9.42 15.76 -27.03
CA GLN A 432 10.24 16.09 -28.20
C GLN A 432 10.29 15.00 -29.27
N TRP A 433 9.93 13.75 -28.93
CA TRP A 433 9.80 12.65 -29.88
C TRP A 433 8.46 12.66 -30.64
N LEU A 434 7.47 13.40 -30.16
CA LEU A 434 6.17 13.52 -30.82
C LEU A 434 6.29 14.37 -32.08
N VAL A 435 5.64 13.92 -33.15
CA VAL A 435 5.57 14.67 -34.40
C VAL A 435 4.88 16.02 -34.16
N GLY A 436 5.52 17.10 -34.63
CA GLY A 436 5.04 18.46 -34.48
C GLY A 436 5.61 19.22 -33.28
N TRP A 437 6.49 18.61 -32.47
CA TRP A 437 7.21 19.33 -31.42
C TRP A 437 8.06 20.48 -31.99
N GLY A 438 8.15 21.57 -31.23
CA GLY A 438 8.86 22.80 -31.64
C GLY A 438 8.12 23.68 -32.64
N LYS A 439 7.06 23.18 -33.31
CA LYS A 439 6.26 23.97 -34.25
C LYS A 439 5.17 24.78 -33.54
N ARG A 440 4.87 25.97 -34.07
CA ARG A 440 3.80 26.87 -33.62
C ARG A 440 3.04 27.41 -34.84
N PRO A 441 1.69 27.32 -34.89
CA PRO A 441 0.82 26.64 -33.93
C PRO A 441 1.16 25.14 -33.78
N ARG A 442 0.84 24.54 -32.62
CA ARG A 442 1.11 23.11 -32.39
C ARG A 442 0.40 22.28 -33.44
N GLU A 443 1.08 21.26 -33.98
CA GLU A 443 0.53 20.34 -34.98
C GLU A 443 0.85 18.87 -34.64
N GLY A 444 0.27 17.95 -35.40
CA GLY A 444 0.51 16.52 -35.27
C GLY A 444 0.19 15.95 -33.88
N GLN A 445 0.94 14.92 -33.49
CA GLN A 445 0.80 14.23 -32.21
C GLN A 445 1.08 15.15 -31.02
N TYR A 446 1.99 16.12 -31.18
CA TYR A 446 2.31 17.07 -30.12
C TYR A 446 1.12 17.98 -29.77
N LYS A 447 0.30 18.37 -30.77
CA LYS A 447 -0.97 19.07 -30.55
C LYS A 447 -1.98 18.22 -29.77
N GLU A 448 -2.04 16.92 -30.06
CA GLU A 448 -2.95 16.01 -29.36
C GLU A 448 -2.54 15.79 -27.91
N PHE A 449 -1.24 15.63 -27.66
CA PHE A 449 -0.68 15.60 -26.30
C PHE A 449 -1.05 16.87 -25.53
N ASP A 450 -0.81 18.05 -26.13
CA ASP A 450 -1.15 19.34 -25.53
C ASP A 450 -2.64 19.42 -25.16
N LYS A 451 -3.52 19.10 -26.10
CA LYS A 451 -4.96 19.06 -25.87
C LYS A 451 -5.30 18.13 -24.71
N THR A 452 -4.75 16.92 -24.69
CA THR A 452 -4.99 15.89 -23.67
C THR A 452 -4.61 16.38 -22.28
N VAL A 453 -3.45 17.04 -22.15
CA VAL A 453 -3.00 17.62 -20.89
C VAL A 453 -3.92 18.76 -20.44
N PHE A 454 -4.29 19.67 -21.34
CA PHE A 454 -5.15 20.81 -21.00
C PHE A 454 -6.61 20.41 -20.70
N ASP A 455 -7.11 19.32 -21.27
CA ASP A 455 -8.40 18.76 -20.90
C ASP A 455 -8.41 18.31 -19.43
N LEU A 456 -7.29 17.76 -18.92
CA LEU A 456 -7.14 17.46 -17.48
C LEU A 456 -7.00 18.71 -16.61
N VAL A 457 -6.34 19.75 -17.09
CA VAL A 457 -6.29 21.05 -16.38
C VAL A 457 -7.70 21.61 -16.22
N ASN A 458 -8.53 21.54 -17.27
CA ASN A 458 -9.93 21.97 -17.20
C ASN A 458 -10.74 21.11 -16.23
N LEU A 459 -10.57 19.78 -16.26
CA LEU A 459 -11.21 18.86 -15.32
C LEU A 459 -10.91 19.24 -13.86
N VAL A 460 -9.64 19.49 -13.51
CA VAL A 460 -9.22 19.89 -12.17
C VAL A 460 -9.79 21.26 -11.79
N LYS A 461 -9.80 22.21 -12.74
CA LYS A 461 -10.37 23.54 -12.52
C LYS A 461 -11.87 23.48 -12.22
N GLU A 462 -12.61 22.63 -12.94
CA GLU A 462 -14.05 22.43 -12.75
C GLU A 462 -14.36 21.60 -11.50
N ASN A 463 -13.40 20.81 -11.02
CA ASN A 463 -13.56 19.92 -9.86
C ASN A 463 -12.38 20.09 -8.87
N PRO A 464 -12.33 21.18 -8.08
CA PRO A 464 -11.22 21.49 -7.18
C PRO A 464 -10.94 20.45 -6.09
N ASN A 465 -11.88 19.54 -5.83
CA ASN A 465 -11.66 18.43 -4.90
C ASN A 465 -10.76 17.34 -5.49
N CYS A 466 -10.53 17.29 -6.82
CA CYS A 466 -9.67 16.30 -7.47
C CYS A 466 -8.16 16.55 -7.23
N LYS A 467 -7.75 16.73 -5.96
CA LYS A 467 -6.38 17.06 -5.55
C LYS A 467 -5.37 16.00 -5.97
N ALA A 468 -5.75 14.72 -5.93
CA ALA A 468 -4.87 13.64 -6.39
C ALA A 468 -4.48 13.83 -7.86
N ILE A 469 -5.44 14.08 -8.75
CA ILE A 469 -5.15 14.32 -10.17
C ILE A 469 -4.29 15.58 -10.34
N ALA A 470 -4.60 16.66 -9.61
CA ALA A 470 -3.82 17.90 -9.66
C ALA A 470 -2.35 17.68 -9.26
N LYS A 471 -2.11 16.93 -8.18
CA LYS A 471 -0.78 16.54 -7.70
C LYS A 471 0.02 15.81 -8.76
N TRP A 472 -0.55 14.78 -9.39
CA TRP A 472 0.12 14.04 -10.46
C TRP A 472 0.31 14.89 -11.72
N LEU A 473 -0.63 15.79 -12.02
CA LEU A 473 -0.52 16.73 -13.13
C LEU A 473 0.61 17.76 -12.92
N CYS A 474 0.97 18.08 -11.67
CA CYS A 474 2.17 18.89 -11.39
C CYS A 474 3.44 18.22 -11.94
N ASN A 475 3.53 16.88 -11.88
CA ASN A 475 4.67 16.14 -12.44
C ASN A 475 4.72 16.18 -13.97
N VAL A 476 3.56 16.21 -14.64
CA VAL A 476 3.49 16.42 -16.11
C VAL A 476 4.14 17.77 -16.45
N PHE A 477 3.72 18.85 -15.78
CA PHE A 477 4.22 20.21 -16.02
C PHE A 477 5.63 20.48 -15.49
N ALA A 478 6.15 19.62 -14.60
CA ALA A 478 7.57 19.64 -14.25
C ALA A 478 8.48 19.36 -15.47
N TYR A 479 7.96 18.65 -16.47
CA TYR A 479 8.64 18.39 -17.74
C TYR A 479 8.06 19.20 -18.90
N TYR A 480 6.74 19.38 -18.94
CA TYR A 480 6.05 20.14 -19.99
C TYR A 480 6.12 21.66 -19.75
N LYS A 481 7.28 22.26 -20.10
CA LYS A 481 7.63 23.64 -19.74
C LYS A 481 7.57 24.65 -20.89
N ASP A 482 7.41 24.22 -22.13
CA ASP A 482 7.34 25.09 -23.33
C ASP A 482 5.95 25.71 -23.54
N LEU A 483 5.43 26.30 -22.45
CA LEU A 483 4.16 27.01 -22.39
C LEU A 483 4.36 28.51 -22.67
N SER A 484 3.33 29.15 -23.22
CA SER A 484 3.14 30.61 -23.25
C SER A 484 2.67 31.15 -21.89
N THR A 485 2.68 32.48 -21.70
CA THR A 485 2.17 33.09 -20.46
C THR A 485 0.73 32.69 -20.16
N LYS A 486 -0.15 32.76 -21.16
CA LYS A 486 -1.59 32.43 -20.99
C LYS A 486 -1.80 30.98 -20.58
N GLU A 487 -0.97 30.08 -21.09
CA GLU A 487 -1.02 28.65 -20.75
C GLU A 487 -0.51 28.40 -19.34
N ALA A 488 0.65 28.96 -18.99
CA ALA A 488 1.20 28.86 -17.64
C ALA A 488 0.24 29.44 -16.59
N GLU A 489 -0.40 30.58 -16.88
CA GLU A 489 -1.45 31.16 -16.01
C GLU A 489 -2.61 30.20 -15.77
N LYS A 490 -3.12 29.54 -16.82
CA LYS A 490 -4.20 28.55 -16.70
C LYS A 490 -3.80 27.36 -15.84
N VAL A 491 -2.57 26.85 -16.05
CA VAL A 491 -2.04 25.70 -15.32
C VAL A 491 -1.90 26.02 -13.84
N LEU A 492 -1.23 27.12 -13.50
CA LEU A 492 -1.01 27.49 -12.10
C LEU A 492 -2.32 27.80 -11.37
N GLU A 493 -3.29 28.42 -12.06
CA GLU A 493 -4.59 28.71 -11.46
C GLU A 493 -5.39 27.45 -11.12
N ALA A 494 -5.31 26.41 -11.96
CA ALA A 494 -5.96 25.13 -11.69
C ALA A 494 -5.22 24.31 -10.63
N LEU A 495 -3.88 24.31 -10.65
CA LEU A 495 -3.06 23.42 -9.80
C LEU A 495 -2.74 23.98 -8.41
N LYS A 496 -3.05 25.25 -8.12
CA LYS A 496 -2.80 25.86 -6.79
C LYS A 496 -3.50 25.17 -5.60
N ILE A 497 -4.41 24.24 -5.87
CA ILE A 497 -5.13 23.47 -4.86
C ILE A 497 -4.27 22.41 -4.14
N THR A 498 -3.02 22.23 -4.59
CA THR A 498 -2.06 21.26 -4.06
C THR A 498 -0.69 21.91 -3.86
N ASP A 499 0.04 21.51 -2.82
CA ASP A 499 1.35 22.07 -2.46
C ASP A 499 2.48 21.60 -3.39
N GLU A 500 2.28 20.53 -4.15
CA GLU A 500 3.18 20.09 -5.22
C GLU A 500 3.29 21.10 -6.39
N ALA A 501 2.37 22.06 -6.48
CA ALA A 501 2.43 23.13 -7.47
C ALA A 501 3.53 24.17 -7.18
N ALA A 502 4.11 24.19 -5.98
CA ALA A 502 5.11 25.20 -5.57
C ALA A 502 6.29 25.32 -6.54
N GLY A 503 6.87 24.19 -6.97
CA GLY A 503 7.95 24.19 -7.94
C GLY A 503 7.56 24.77 -9.29
N LEU A 504 6.28 24.66 -9.69
CA LEU A 504 5.77 25.27 -10.92
C LEU A 504 5.62 26.78 -10.78
N PHE A 505 5.11 27.28 -9.65
CA PHE A 505 5.02 28.71 -9.38
C PHE A 505 6.40 29.38 -9.41
N ILE A 506 7.40 28.74 -8.80
CA ILE A 506 8.79 29.21 -8.84
C ILE A 506 9.34 29.17 -10.26
N TYR A 507 9.19 28.05 -10.97
CA TYR A 507 9.72 27.93 -12.32
C TYR A 507 9.10 28.95 -13.29
N PHE A 508 7.78 29.04 -13.33
CA PHE A 508 7.08 29.93 -14.25
C PHE A 508 7.17 31.42 -13.82
N GLY A 509 7.15 31.71 -12.52
CA GLY A 509 7.31 33.08 -12.01
C GLY A 509 8.71 33.63 -12.19
N ILE A 510 9.75 32.82 -11.97
CA ILE A 510 11.14 33.31 -11.85
C ILE A 510 12.02 32.93 -13.05
N PHE A 511 11.95 31.66 -13.48
CA PHE A 511 12.99 31.08 -14.34
C PHE A 511 12.59 30.94 -15.81
N ARG A 512 11.30 30.75 -16.11
CA ARG A 512 10.82 30.42 -17.46
C ARG A 512 11.18 31.48 -18.50
N GLN A 513 11.27 32.77 -18.13
CA GLN A 513 11.67 33.86 -19.01
C GLN A 513 13.07 33.66 -19.63
N ARG A 514 13.94 32.87 -18.98
CA ARG A 514 15.31 32.57 -19.43
C ARG A 514 15.38 31.38 -20.39
N HIS A 515 14.34 30.55 -20.46
CA HIS A 515 14.31 29.29 -21.20
C HIS A 515 13.47 29.36 -22.48
N TYR A 516 13.65 28.40 -23.39
CA TYR A 516 12.87 28.24 -24.64
C TYR A 516 12.80 29.53 -25.49
N LYS A 517 13.86 30.34 -25.49
CA LYS A 517 13.95 31.60 -26.27
C LYS A 517 14.10 31.36 -27.77
N ASP A 518 14.55 30.16 -28.12
CA ASP A 518 14.69 29.63 -29.48
C ASP A 518 13.35 29.22 -30.10
N GLN A 519 12.28 29.15 -29.30
CA GLN A 519 10.95 28.80 -29.78
C GLN A 519 10.08 30.06 -29.99
N PRO A 520 9.20 30.07 -31.00
CA PRO A 520 8.27 31.18 -31.26
C PRO A 520 7.11 31.19 -30.24
N LEU A 521 7.44 31.45 -28.97
CA LEU A 521 6.54 31.44 -27.82
C LEU A 521 6.62 32.78 -27.10
N GLU A 522 5.49 33.50 -27.05
CA GLU A 522 5.39 34.70 -26.22
C GLU A 522 5.32 34.33 -24.74
N TYR A 523 6.30 34.82 -23.97
CA TYR A 523 6.35 34.66 -22.53
C TYR A 523 6.78 35.97 -21.85
N ASP A 524 5.88 36.50 -21.03
CA ASP A 524 6.09 37.52 -20.01
C ASP A 524 5.74 36.93 -18.63
N GLY A 525 6.76 36.76 -17.80
CA GLY A 525 6.62 36.19 -16.45
C GLY A 525 6.07 37.14 -15.39
N ARG A 526 5.96 38.46 -15.65
CA ARG A 526 5.64 39.46 -14.60
C ARG A 526 4.36 39.15 -13.83
N LYS A 527 3.29 38.78 -14.53
CA LYS A 527 2.00 38.42 -13.88
C LYS A 527 2.13 37.18 -13.00
N LEU A 528 2.96 36.23 -13.39
CA LEU A 528 3.16 34.98 -12.67
C LEU A 528 4.10 35.17 -11.47
N GLU A 529 5.09 36.04 -11.61
CA GLU A 529 5.91 36.54 -10.51
C GLU A 529 5.05 37.24 -9.44
N GLU A 530 4.14 38.13 -9.84
CA GLU A 530 3.24 38.79 -8.89
C GLU A 530 2.30 37.78 -8.20
N LYS A 531 1.76 36.79 -8.91
CA LYS A 531 0.99 35.70 -8.29
C LYS A 531 1.80 34.92 -7.25
N LEU A 532 3.08 34.64 -7.52
CA LEU A 532 3.96 33.99 -6.55
C LEU A 532 4.12 34.86 -5.30
N LYS A 533 4.34 36.17 -5.46
CA LYS A 533 4.43 37.11 -4.33
C LYS A 533 3.13 37.19 -3.55
N GLU A 534 1.97 37.19 -4.22
CA GLU A 534 0.66 37.15 -3.59
C GLU A 534 0.47 35.89 -2.73
N ILE A 535 0.88 34.72 -3.23
CA ILE A 535 0.82 33.47 -2.47
C ILE A 535 1.70 33.55 -1.22
N ILE A 536 2.93 34.07 -1.33
CA ILE A 536 3.83 34.25 -0.18
C ILE A 536 3.20 35.15 0.89
N LYS A 537 2.56 36.25 0.46
CA LYS A 537 1.91 37.24 1.34
C LYS A 537 0.56 36.80 1.91
N SER A 538 -0.05 35.75 1.34
CA SER A 538 -1.41 35.34 1.72
C SER A 538 -1.46 34.82 3.16
N ASP A 539 -2.39 35.33 3.97
CA ASP A 539 -2.67 34.87 5.33
C ASP A 539 -3.60 33.64 5.39
N LYS A 540 -4.26 33.31 4.28
CA LYS A 540 -5.20 32.17 4.17
C LYS A 540 -4.56 30.84 4.57
N GLU A 541 -5.23 30.10 5.47
CA GLU A 541 -4.76 28.81 5.96
C GLU A 541 -4.63 27.77 4.84
N ASP A 542 -5.54 27.77 3.85
CA ASP A 542 -5.47 26.86 2.70
C ASP A 542 -4.20 27.06 1.84
N CYS A 543 -3.55 28.23 1.91
CA CYS A 543 -2.29 28.50 1.22
C CYS A 543 -1.06 28.15 2.06
N ARG A 544 -1.21 27.80 3.35
CA ARG A 544 -0.10 27.56 4.26
C ARG A 544 0.84 26.46 3.78
N ARG A 545 0.31 25.30 3.37
CA ARG A 545 1.13 24.18 2.86
C ARG A 545 1.87 24.56 1.58
N LEU A 546 1.19 25.25 0.66
CA LEU A 546 1.80 25.74 -0.57
C LEU A 546 2.94 26.73 -0.29
N ARG A 547 2.78 27.65 0.68
CA ARG A 547 3.84 28.58 1.11
C ARG A 547 5.05 27.88 1.70
N ALA A 548 4.83 26.89 2.56
CA ALA A 548 5.92 26.06 3.11
C ALA A 548 6.66 25.32 1.99
N SER A 549 5.93 24.70 1.07
CA SER A 549 6.51 24.03 -0.11
C SER A 549 7.28 25.00 -1.01
N ILE A 550 6.83 26.26 -1.15
CA ILE A 550 7.59 27.32 -1.85
C ILE A 550 8.93 27.58 -1.14
N ALA A 551 8.94 27.79 0.17
CA ALA A 551 10.19 28.02 0.93
C ALA A 551 11.18 26.86 0.77
N TRP A 552 10.69 25.62 0.89
CA TRP A 552 11.48 24.41 0.63
C TRP A 552 12.07 24.39 -0.78
N HIS A 553 11.28 24.74 -1.81
CA HIS A 553 11.77 24.77 -3.19
C HIS A 553 12.77 25.92 -3.45
N LEU A 554 12.63 27.08 -2.80
CA LEU A 554 13.62 28.16 -2.87
C LEU A 554 14.95 27.70 -2.28
N TRP A 555 14.92 27.00 -1.13
CA TRP A 555 16.11 26.35 -0.57
C TRP A 555 16.73 25.36 -1.57
N LYS A 556 15.92 24.47 -2.17
CA LYS A 556 16.39 23.49 -3.17
C LYS A 556 17.06 24.13 -4.38
N VAL A 557 16.54 25.26 -4.87
CA VAL A 557 17.17 26.00 -5.96
C VAL A 557 18.56 26.48 -5.56
N LEU A 558 18.72 27.01 -4.36
CA LEU A 558 20.01 27.52 -3.88
C LEU A 558 21.02 26.40 -3.56
N ASP A 559 20.54 25.28 -3.04
CA ASP A 559 21.34 24.06 -2.80
C ASP A 559 21.88 23.50 -4.13
N GLY A 560 21.04 23.46 -5.17
CA GLY A 560 21.41 22.95 -6.49
C GLY A 560 22.21 23.94 -7.36
N ASN A 561 21.96 25.24 -7.25
CA ASN A 561 22.67 26.25 -8.03
C ASN A 561 22.91 27.56 -7.24
N ARG A 562 24.16 27.72 -6.80
CA ARG A 562 24.60 28.91 -6.06
C ARG A 562 24.55 30.21 -6.87
N SER A 563 24.58 30.18 -8.20
CA SER A 563 24.52 31.44 -8.96
C SER A 563 23.16 32.14 -8.86
N GLU A 564 22.12 31.44 -8.40
CA GLU A 564 20.76 31.98 -8.33
C GLU A 564 20.44 32.75 -7.04
N PHE A 565 21.44 32.97 -6.16
CA PHE A 565 21.24 33.67 -4.89
C PHE A 565 20.54 35.03 -5.06
N GLU A 566 21.06 35.90 -5.93
CA GLU A 566 20.49 37.23 -6.13
C GLU A 566 19.10 37.17 -6.79
N THR A 567 18.82 36.14 -7.60
CA THR A 567 17.48 35.91 -8.18
C THR A 567 16.46 35.56 -7.10
N ILE A 568 16.83 34.73 -6.12
CA ILE A 568 15.93 34.21 -5.09
C ILE A 568 15.79 35.14 -3.89
N LYS A 569 16.84 35.93 -3.59
CA LYS A 569 16.92 36.84 -2.44
C LYS A 569 15.62 37.65 -2.19
N PRO A 570 14.98 38.30 -3.19
CA PRO A 570 13.78 39.11 -2.95
C PRO A 570 12.59 38.31 -2.40
N TYR A 571 12.50 37.01 -2.70
CA TYR A 571 11.42 36.14 -2.23
C TYR A 571 11.66 35.68 -0.80
N ILE A 572 12.92 35.48 -0.41
CA ILE A 572 13.29 35.20 0.99
C ILE A 572 13.03 36.43 1.86
N ASP A 573 13.44 37.62 1.38
CA ASP A 573 13.14 38.89 2.05
C ASP A 573 11.62 39.00 2.28
N LEU A 574 10.81 38.71 1.26
CA LEU A 574 9.37 38.78 1.34
C LEU A 574 8.75 37.77 2.32
N ILE A 575 9.29 36.54 2.40
CA ILE A 575 8.87 35.54 3.38
C ILE A 575 9.13 36.05 4.80
N LEU A 576 10.31 36.64 5.04
CA LEU A 576 10.70 37.13 6.36
C LEU A 576 9.91 38.35 6.84
N GLU A 577 9.25 39.07 5.94
CA GLU A 577 8.29 40.13 6.28
C GLU A 577 6.99 39.59 6.89
N GLN A 578 6.64 38.32 6.61
CA GLN A 578 5.39 37.71 7.06
C GLN A 578 5.45 37.31 8.55
N PRO A 579 4.31 36.96 9.18
CA PRO A 579 4.29 36.37 10.51
C PRO A 579 5.03 35.03 10.58
N TYR A 580 5.60 34.71 11.75
CA TYR A 580 6.32 33.47 11.94
C TYR A 580 5.42 32.24 11.75
N GLN A 581 5.87 31.32 10.90
CA GLN A 581 5.28 30.01 10.72
C GLN A 581 6.39 28.98 10.70
N LYS A 582 6.40 28.07 11.68
CA LYS A 582 7.50 27.12 11.92
C LYS A 582 7.94 26.40 10.63
N ASP A 583 7.00 25.74 9.95
CA ASP A 583 7.29 24.92 8.77
C ASP A 583 7.93 25.73 7.62
N ILE A 584 7.68 27.04 7.52
CA ILE A 584 8.28 27.93 6.51
C ILE A 584 9.67 28.38 6.98
N TYR A 585 9.77 28.83 8.22
CA TYR A 585 10.98 29.45 8.76
C TYR A 585 12.08 28.44 9.03
N ASP A 586 11.76 27.16 9.25
CA ASP A 586 12.74 26.08 9.35
C ASP A 586 13.54 25.94 8.03
N ASP A 587 12.88 26.09 6.86
CA ASP A 587 13.57 26.11 5.56
C ASP A 587 14.40 27.40 5.36
N ILE A 588 13.96 28.54 5.90
CA ILE A 588 14.75 29.78 5.87
C ILE A 588 15.99 29.67 6.76
N GLU A 589 15.87 29.10 7.97
CA GLU A 589 17.01 28.83 8.86
C GLU A 589 18.04 27.94 8.16
N ARG A 590 17.56 26.93 7.43
CA ARG A 590 18.41 26.06 6.62
C ARG A 590 19.17 26.82 5.53
N ILE A 591 18.50 27.69 4.77
CA ILE A 591 19.16 28.56 3.77
C ILE A 591 20.24 29.41 4.43
N ILE A 592 19.93 30.04 5.57
CA ILE A 592 20.88 30.88 6.31
C ILE A 592 22.11 30.05 6.68
N SER A 593 21.92 28.86 7.26
CA SER A 593 23.03 27.98 7.66
C SER A 593 23.94 27.59 6.47
N ASP A 594 23.35 27.22 5.34
CA ASP A 594 24.09 26.82 4.14
C ASP A 594 24.87 27.98 3.52
N TRP A 595 24.35 29.22 3.65
CA TRP A 595 24.86 30.40 2.94
C TRP A 595 25.66 31.38 3.79
N ILE A 596 25.65 31.27 5.12
CA ILE A 596 26.26 32.26 6.01
C ILE A 596 27.78 32.42 5.80
N LYS A 597 28.47 31.40 5.28
CA LYS A 597 29.90 31.50 4.95
C LYS A 597 30.17 32.20 3.62
N ILE A 598 29.17 32.27 2.73
CA ILE A 598 29.29 32.80 1.37
C ILE A 598 28.74 34.23 1.29
N LYS A 599 27.56 34.47 1.91
CA LYS A 599 26.85 35.75 1.92
C LYS A 599 26.55 36.18 3.37
N PRO A 600 27.59 36.39 4.20
CA PRO A 600 27.46 36.53 5.65
C PRO A 600 26.55 37.68 6.07
N ASP A 601 26.65 38.84 5.42
CA ASP A 601 25.90 40.04 5.84
C ASP A 601 24.39 39.90 5.58
N VAL A 602 24.03 39.36 4.42
CA VAL A 602 22.62 39.08 4.07
C VAL A 602 22.04 38.00 4.97
N CYS A 603 22.76 36.90 5.18
CA CYS A 603 22.31 35.81 6.04
C CYS A 603 22.15 36.25 7.49
N LEU A 604 23.04 37.11 7.99
CA LEU A 604 22.93 37.70 9.32
C LEU A 604 21.68 38.59 9.43
N GLN A 605 21.42 39.44 8.43
CA GLN A 605 20.21 40.25 8.41
C GLN A 605 18.95 39.39 8.45
N TRP A 606 18.90 38.35 7.62
CA TRP A 606 17.79 37.38 7.60
C TRP A 606 17.62 36.68 8.95
N TYR A 607 18.71 36.22 9.57
CA TYR A 607 18.65 35.56 10.86
C TYR A 607 18.12 36.48 11.95
N LYS A 608 18.59 37.74 11.99
CA LYS A 608 18.09 38.74 12.93
C LYS A 608 16.61 39.02 12.75
N GLN A 609 16.14 39.13 11.51
CA GLN A 609 14.72 39.32 11.19
C GLN A 609 13.89 38.11 11.64
N MET A 610 14.35 36.90 11.34
CA MET A 610 13.72 35.67 11.80
C MET A 610 13.58 35.62 13.33
N LEU A 611 14.66 35.88 14.09
CA LEU A 611 14.61 35.90 15.55
C LEU A 611 13.62 36.95 16.09
N SER A 612 13.51 38.10 15.43
CA SER A 612 12.51 39.11 15.77
C SER A 612 11.09 38.61 15.52
N LYS A 613 10.80 37.99 14.38
CA LYS A 613 9.48 37.41 14.07
C LYS A 613 9.07 36.30 15.03
N ILE A 614 10.03 35.46 15.43
CA ILE A 614 9.80 34.44 16.47
C ILE A 614 9.47 35.11 17.81
N SER A 615 10.20 36.16 18.18
CA SER A 615 9.97 36.90 19.42
C SER A 615 8.58 37.55 19.45
N GLU A 616 8.16 38.16 18.34
CA GLU A 616 6.81 38.71 18.15
C GLU A 616 5.74 37.63 18.37
N PHE A 617 5.86 36.49 17.69
CA PHE A 617 4.94 35.36 17.81
C PHE A 617 4.81 34.83 19.24
N ILE A 618 5.93 34.65 19.96
CA ILE A 618 5.91 34.20 21.37
C ILE A 618 5.19 35.20 22.27
N ASN A 619 5.41 36.49 22.05
CA ASN A 619 4.79 37.54 22.87
C ASN A 619 3.28 37.62 22.64
N GLU A 620 2.82 37.39 21.42
CA GLU A 620 1.39 37.37 21.07
C GLU A 620 0.67 36.13 21.62
N THR A 621 1.29 34.94 21.54
CA THR A 621 0.65 33.67 21.92
C THR A 621 0.61 33.39 23.42
N LYS A 622 1.35 34.15 24.25
CA LYS A 622 1.42 34.08 25.74
C LYS A 622 1.86 32.73 26.35
N ARG A 623 1.85 31.61 25.62
CA ARG A 623 2.44 30.31 25.98
C ARG A 623 2.88 29.57 24.71
N ILE A 624 4.08 28.97 24.74
CA ILE A 624 4.53 28.04 23.70
C ILE A 624 3.74 26.72 23.86
N PRO A 625 3.08 26.19 22.82
CA PRO A 625 2.36 24.93 22.90
C PRO A 625 3.26 23.78 23.38
N CYS A 626 2.77 22.94 24.29
CA CYS A 626 3.52 21.79 24.83
C CYS A 626 3.82 20.72 23.76
N GLN A 627 3.10 20.70 22.63
CA GLN A 627 3.40 19.89 21.46
C GLN A 627 4.06 20.75 20.37
N GLY A 628 5.32 20.45 20.04
CA GLY A 628 5.99 21.02 18.87
C GLY A 628 6.66 22.38 19.05
N GLY A 629 7.14 22.73 20.25
CA GLY A 629 7.76 24.03 20.58
C GLY A 629 8.78 24.59 19.56
N ILE A 630 9.12 25.87 19.71
CA ILE A 630 10.04 26.59 18.82
C ILE A 630 11.45 26.02 18.97
N TRP A 631 11.94 25.37 17.91
CA TRP A 631 13.23 24.67 17.88
C TRP A 631 14.05 25.25 16.73
N LEU A 632 15.16 25.89 17.07
CA LEU A 632 16.12 26.39 16.09
C LEU A 632 17.16 25.30 15.84
N MET A 633 17.19 24.79 14.61
CA MET A 633 17.89 23.54 14.26
C MET A 633 19.35 23.76 13.87
N TYR A 634 19.73 24.95 13.44
CA TYR A 634 21.06 25.25 12.88
C TYR A 634 21.76 26.41 13.59
N THR A 635 21.32 26.72 14.82
CA THR A 635 21.81 27.88 15.57
C THR A 635 23.31 27.77 15.83
N GLU A 636 23.83 26.60 16.16
CA GLU A 636 25.26 26.40 16.43
C GLU A 636 26.13 26.76 15.22
N GLU A 637 25.78 26.26 14.04
CA GLU A 637 26.53 26.48 12.80
C GLU A 637 26.53 27.98 12.43
N ILE A 638 25.39 28.63 12.59
CA ILE A 638 25.21 30.07 12.37
C ILE A 638 26.08 30.86 13.36
N ILE A 639 26.00 30.56 14.66
CA ILE A 639 26.72 31.28 15.72
C ILE A 639 28.23 31.08 15.63
N GLU A 640 28.69 29.87 15.32
CA GLU A 640 30.09 29.61 15.06
C GLU A 640 30.61 30.38 13.84
N SER A 641 29.81 30.51 12.78
CA SER A 641 30.17 31.31 11.61
C SER A 641 30.27 32.80 11.96
N LEU A 642 29.31 33.34 12.70
CA LEU A 642 29.34 34.72 13.19
C LEU A 642 30.56 34.97 14.08
N ALA A 643 30.90 34.04 14.96
CA ALA A 643 32.07 34.18 15.81
C ALA A 643 33.38 34.26 15.00
N ARG A 644 33.51 33.47 13.92
CA ARG A 644 34.71 33.47 13.06
C ARG A 644 34.82 34.70 12.19
N TYR A 645 33.71 35.14 11.59
CA TYR A 645 33.75 36.08 10.46
C TYR A 645 33.10 37.45 10.77
N ASN A 646 32.12 37.51 11.67
CA ASN A 646 31.32 38.70 11.98
C ASN A 646 31.15 38.91 13.50
N SER A 647 32.26 38.88 14.24
CA SER A 647 32.27 38.85 15.71
C SER A 647 31.66 40.08 16.40
N ASN A 648 31.47 41.20 15.68
CA ASN A 648 30.84 42.42 16.21
C ASN A 648 29.36 42.19 16.53
N GLU A 649 28.71 41.34 15.74
CA GLU A 649 27.26 41.12 15.74
C GLU A 649 26.86 39.92 16.62
N LEU A 650 27.85 39.10 17.01
CA LEU A 650 27.68 37.90 17.81
C LEU A 650 26.94 38.17 19.14
N LEU A 651 27.26 39.28 19.81
CA LEU A 651 26.63 39.63 21.09
C LEU A 651 25.13 39.94 20.92
N GLU A 652 24.75 40.70 19.90
CA GLU A 652 23.35 41.06 19.66
C GLU A 652 22.51 39.81 19.36
N VAL A 653 23.01 38.93 18.48
CA VAL A 653 22.31 37.70 18.12
C VAL A 653 22.17 36.77 19.32
N MET A 654 23.24 36.61 20.12
CA MET A 654 23.19 35.79 21.33
C MET A 654 22.22 36.33 22.37
N GLU A 655 22.13 37.65 22.55
CA GLU A 655 21.16 38.26 23.45
C GLU A 655 19.71 37.90 23.05
N LYS A 656 19.38 37.96 21.76
CA LYS A 656 18.07 37.54 21.23
C LYS A 656 17.81 36.04 21.48
N LEU A 657 18.81 35.18 21.25
CA LEU A 657 18.68 33.75 21.51
C LEU A 657 18.44 33.45 22.99
N ILE A 658 19.15 34.12 23.89
CA ILE A 658 18.95 33.96 25.34
C ILE A 658 17.56 34.43 25.75
N TYR A 659 17.04 35.50 25.16
CA TYR A 659 15.66 35.93 25.36
C TYR A 659 14.66 34.85 24.94
N LEU A 660 14.81 34.27 23.74
CA LEU A 660 13.96 33.19 23.25
C LEU A 660 14.03 31.95 24.15
N TRP A 661 15.23 31.57 24.60
CA TRP A 661 15.42 30.46 25.54
C TRP A 661 14.69 30.69 26.86
N LYS A 662 14.74 31.91 27.42
CA LYS A 662 13.99 32.27 28.64
C LYS A 662 12.48 32.17 28.45
N LYS A 663 12.00 32.30 27.22
CA LYS A 663 10.59 32.11 26.86
C LYS A 663 10.22 30.65 26.58
N GLY A 664 11.18 29.73 26.63
CA GLY A 664 10.97 28.30 26.47
C GLY A 664 11.31 27.76 25.07
N ALA A 665 11.93 28.55 24.19
CA ALA A 665 12.42 28.05 22.90
C ALA A 665 13.68 27.19 23.09
N PHE A 666 13.81 26.14 22.28
CA PHE A 666 15.04 25.38 22.16
C PHE A 666 15.95 26.08 21.15
N ILE A 667 17.08 26.61 21.62
CA ILE A 667 18.03 27.38 20.80
C ILE A 667 19.27 26.57 20.41
N GLY A 668 19.26 25.25 20.57
CA GLY A 668 20.42 24.38 20.34
C GLY A 668 21.27 24.10 21.58
N ASN A 669 22.45 23.54 21.35
CA ASN A 669 23.39 23.12 22.38
C ASN A 669 24.09 24.33 23.04
N LEU A 670 23.64 24.67 24.25
CA LEU A 670 24.18 25.80 25.01
C LEU A 670 25.71 25.76 25.15
N LYS A 671 26.31 24.60 25.36
CA LYS A 671 27.77 24.48 25.46
C LYS A 671 28.45 24.92 24.18
N ARG A 672 28.03 24.42 23.01
CA ARG A 672 28.59 24.86 21.71
C ARG A 672 28.40 26.36 21.48
N LEU A 673 27.19 26.87 21.72
CA LEU A 673 26.90 28.30 21.55
C LEU A 673 27.79 29.18 22.40
N PHE A 674 27.92 28.86 23.69
CA PHE A 674 28.72 29.62 24.60
C PHE A 674 30.23 29.38 24.43
N GLU A 675 30.68 28.24 23.89
CA GLU A 675 32.10 28.03 23.58
C GLU A 675 32.53 28.71 22.27
N SER A 676 31.57 29.18 21.44
CA SER A 676 31.85 29.87 20.18
C SER A 676 32.72 31.13 20.32
N PHE A 677 32.79 31.78 21.50
CA PHE A 677 33.69 32.92 21.72
C PHE A 677 35.15 32.58 21.38
N ARG A 678 35.56 31.30 21.55
CA ARG A 678 36.92 30.85 21.24
C ARG A 678 37.29 31.04 19.76
N LEU A 679 36.28 31.06 18.89
CA LEU A 679 36.43 31.23 17.45
C LEU A 679 36.61 32.71 17.05
N VAL A 680 36.39 33.66 17.96
CA VAL A 680 36.57 35.09 17.71
C VAL A 680 38.05 35.40 17.47
N PRO A 681 38.47 35.92 16.30
CA PRO A 681 39.89 36.06 15.96
C PRO A 681 40.65 37.06 16.83
N LYS A 682 40.05 38.23 17.09
CA LYS A 682 40.69 39.33 17.82
C LYS A 682 40.62 39.11 19.33
N GLU A 683 41.77 39.16 20.01
CA GLU A 683 41.88 38.82 21.44
C GLU A 683 41.07 39.76 22.35
N GLU A 684 41.15 41.07 22.15
CA GLU A 684 40.36 42.05 22.91
C GLU A 684 38.86 41.82 22.78
N GLN A 685 38.42 41.55 21.55
CA GLN A 685 37.02 41.25 21.26
C GLN A 685 36.60 39.91 21.84
N ARG A 686 37.44 38.89 21.75
CA ARG A 686 37.24 37.58 22.36
C ARG A 686 37.06 37.70 23.87
N ALA A 687 37.88 38.51 24.54
CA ALA A 687 37.77 38.77 25.98
C ALA A 687 36.45 39.47 26.33
N LYS A 688 36.02 40.45 25.52
CA LYS A 688 34.71 41.12 25.65
C LYS A 688 33.54 40.15 25.48
N VAL A 689 33.58 39.31 24.44
CA VAL A 689 32.53 38.31 24.17
C VAL A 689 32.47 37.29 25.32
N LYS A 690 33.61 36.72 25.72
CA LYS A 690 33.70 35.77 26.85
C LYS A 690 33.08 36.32 28.12
N ARG A 691 33.35 37.59 28.45
CA ARG A 691 32.80 38.24 29.66
C ARG A 691 31.27 38.34 29.63
N ASN A 692 30.68 38.72 28.49
CA ASN A 692 29.22 38.81 28.36
C ASN A 692 28.55 37.43 28.35
N PHE A 693 29.17 36.47 27.65
CA PHE A 693 28.72 35.09 27.61
C PHE A 693 28.68 34.47 29.01
N LYS A 694 29.73 34.67 29.82
CA LYS A 694 29.74 34.23 31.22
C LYS A 694 28.58 34.82 32.03
N LYS A 695 28.35 36.14 31.94
CA LYS A 695 27.24 36.81 32.63
C LYS A 695 25.89 36.20 32.24
N TRP A 696 25.65 35.96 30.96
CA TRP A 696 24.40 35.37 30.49
C TRP A 696 24.25 33.90 30.90
N TYR A 697 25.31 33.11 30.80
CA TYR A 697 25.31 31.72 31.25
C TYR A 697 25.00 31.61 32.75
N ASP A 698 25.61 32.45 33.59
CA ASP A 698 25.35 32.49 35.03
C ASP A 698 23.88 32.82 35.33
N LEU A 699 23.28 33.77 34.58
CA LEU A 699 21.86 34.10 34.68
C LEU A 699 20.96 32.93 34.27
N MET A 700 21.29 32.25 33.16
CA MET A 700 20.52 31.08 32.70
C MET A 700 20.62 29.93 33.70
N LYS A 701 21.79 29.69 34.28
CA LYS A 701 22.02 28.64 35.28
C LYS A 701 21.28 28.91 36.60
N LYS A 702 21.15 30.18 36.98
CA LYS A 702 20.30 30.58 38.10
C LYS A 702 18.81 30.29 37.83
N HIS A 703 18.39 30.43 36.57
CA HIS A 703 17.01 30.15 36.15
C HIS A 703 16.73 28.65 35.97
N ASN A 704 17.72 27.89 35.48
CA ASN A 704 17.65 26.43 35.34
C ASN A 704 18.96 25.78 35.82
N PRO A 705 19.01 25.27 37.07
CA PRO A 705 20.21 24.67 37.65
C PRO A 705 20.73 23.42 36.94
N LYS A 706 19.92 22.80 36.07
CA LYS A 706 20.27 21.56 35.35
C LYS A 706 21.13 21.80 34.10
N ILE A 707 21.40 23.05 33.73
CA ILE A 707 22.28 23.37 32.59
C ILE A 707 23.70 22.84 32.86
N GLU A 708 24.25 22.11 31.89
CA GLU A 708 25.60 21.52 31.94
C GLU A 708 26.67 22.56 32.27
N LYS A 709 27.68 22.18 33.07
CA LYS A 709 28.86 23.00 33.36
C LYS A 709 29.72 23.18 32.11
N ILE A 710 29.96 24.42 31.72
CA ILE A 710 30.90 24.77 30.64
C ILE A 710 32.27 25.01 31.29
N SER A 711 33.26 24.19 30.96
CA SER A 711 34.56 24.13 31.66
C SER A 711 35.46 25.35 31.49
N CYS A 712 35.07 26.33 30.68
CA CYS A 712 35.90 27.48 30.30
C CYS A 712 35.39 28.85 30.79
N PHE A 713 34.36 28.87 31.63
CA PHE A 713 33.87 30.05 32.35
C PHE A 713 34.18 30.04 33.83
#